data_AF-A0A2R6WYP6-F1
#
_entry.id   AF-A0A2R6WYP6-F1
#
_cell.length_a   1.000
_cell.length_b   1.000
_cell.length_c   1.000
_cell.angle_alpha   90.00
_cell.angle_beta   90.00
_cell.angle_gamma   90.00
#
_symmetry.space_group_name_H-M   'P 1'
#
loop_
_entity.id
_entity.type
_entity.pdbx_description
1 polymer ?
#
loop_
_entity_poly.entity_id
_entity_poly.type
_entity_poly.pdbx_seq_one_letter_code
_entity_poly.pdbx_strand_id
1 'polypeptide(L)'
;MAGPTQTILTRPLLYSMKVQAQFPQGSRVAIKEPYFKRYKDQTVGLRVNNPGDVVFLESSASAGASGDDKHCDGTEFDDKTDLDYDQLRLEGNRAFNSGDLRAAVKFYTKSIDKALSCSKSWKLESSTSGLQGAVAKIQANEKKATSSATPGSKSDNLNGPKSTSNNADNQKRKSPSKKSSKKRSKQRRGGCDRDQSQTPMSTKADVKADLKAEAALLAAYSNRSEAWLRMNKYEEAVIDAENALQIDQAHVKSMFRRGKASHCLQQYSKAIQCLQSALQLSPHDADVEKALKEAITADLQSRLGVYNLSSYYLSNFSGSPPKCADYSGPVKVQMLESKYGAGSGQRGLVTTTSVRAGDLLLVSNPLAIARSEGVEFHLIPETRRMNDASQEDLVTQLYNFARVAPRALHQLQSLYNGSKNCSQPSMDLFVPGSIFNSPKSFKNSTNILGTAPAQPDITSIRNVVQWNAFDEQGFTTGGGSGRKGLRSFCSGIWVLPSFINHSCLPNASRVHVGDAMMIYASRDLEAGEEVCLPYFDILSPLPQRREKGLAGWGFTCKCPRCKLEETLQSEIQHMTDKYSQLEEEAIPAIHQETKGGFAKKGDGFLRNTSQFLGLASEVEALLSTRKFSHLTTQKKNWVRASYAISYIVGNSSMPAFPQNSDGAAKFRFLSAVLDSLAEVFPGNSQTLITAIMVMEEVRKQHTMKSKAFKVAEEKALGICRCIYGNQKVPVLRSLMNSMQEGILEA
;
A
#
# COMPACT_ATOMS: atom_id res chain seq x y z
N MET A 1 41.27 45.59 37.50
CA MET A 1 41.64 46.84 36.82
C MET A 1 42.15 46.51 35.42
N ALA A 2 41.78 47.36 34.45
CA ALA A 2 42.26 47.46 33.06
C ALA A 2 41.95 46.30 32.08
N GLY A 3 41.15 46.61 31.04
CA GLY A 3 40.98 45.80 29.81
C GLY A 3 42.14 46.04 28.82
N PRO A 4 41.88 46.21 27.51
CA PRO A 4 41.21 45.34 26.54
C PRO A 4 42.22 44.86 25.47
N THR A 5 41.95 43.76 24.75
CA THR A 5 42.59 43.49 23.42
C THR A 5 41.79 42.39 22.71
N GLN A 6 40.86 42.82 21.85
CA GLN A 6 40.98 42.79 20.38
C GLN A 6 40.92 41.38 19.77
N THR A 7 39.71 41.09 19.32
CA THR A 7 39.32 40.34 18.12
C THR A 7 40.44 40.13 17.11
N ILE A 8 40.79 38.87 16.85
CA ILE A 8 41.30 38.43 15.56
C ILE A 8 40.27 37.45 14.98
N LEU A 9 39.38 37.99 14.15
CA LEU A 9 38.54 37.24 13.23
C LEU A 9 39.31 37.08 11.93
N THR A 10 39.68 35.85 11.57
CA THR A 10 40.06 35.50 10.19
C THR A 10 39.12 34.44 9.63
N ARG A 11 38.07 34.98 9.01
CA ARG A 11 37.27 34.49 7.87
C ARG A 11 36.17 33.44 8.07
N PRO A 12 35.07 33.58 7.29
CA PRO A 12 33.77 33.75 7.90
C PRO A 12 32.74 32.73 7.42
N LEU A 13 31.91 32.32 8.37
CA LEU A 13 30.60 31.76 8.16
C LEU A 13 29.77 32.66 7.22
N LEU A 14 29.62 32.26 5.95
CA LEU A 14 28.58 32.76 5.04
C LEU A 14 27.17 32.58 5.64
N TYR A 15 27.01 31.66 6.59
CA TYR A 15 25.79 31.48 7.38
C TYR A 15 25.67 32.44 8.59
N SER A 16 26.75 32.97 9.16
CA SER A 16 26.65 33.76 10.41
C SER A 16 26.12 35.17 10.18
N MET A 17 26.50 35.85 9.10
CA MET A 17 26.00 37.21 8.82
C MET A 17 24.50 37.20 8.51
N LYS A 18 24.00 36.16 7.82
CA LYS A 18 22.56 35.98 7.61
C LYS A 18 21.85 35.64 8.92
N VAL A 19 22.42 34.78 9.77
CA VAL A 19 21.82 34.43 11.07
C VAL A 19 21.83 35.62 12.04
N GLN A 20 22.87 36.46 12.07
CA GLN A 20 22.91 37.64 12.95
C GLN A 20 22.03 38.79 12.46
N ALA A 21 21.87 38.94 11.14
CA ALA A 21 20.88 39.86 10.56
C ALA A 21 19.45 39.38 10.78
N GLN A 22 19.24 38.06 10.83
CA GLN A 22 17.94 37.44 11.00
C GLN A 22 17.59 37.17 12.46
N PHE A 23 18.57 37.14 13.38
CA PHE A 23 18.46 36.94 14.83
C PHE A 23 19.53 37.78 15.56
N PRO A 24 19.28 39.09 15.79
CA PRO A 24 20.23 39.97 16.46
C PRO A 24 20.61 39.47 17.85
N GLN A 25 21.83 39.78 18.30
CA GLN A 25 22.30 39.43 19.65
C GLN A 25 21.36 40.03 20.71
N GLY A 26 20.82 39.18 21.58
CA GLY A 26 19.79 39.56 22.58
C GLY A 26 18.36 39.10 22.22
N SER A 27 18.14 38.55 21.02
CA SER A 27 16.85 37.99 20.61
C SER A 27 16.45 36.78 21.47
N ARG A 28 15.18 36.73 21.88
CA ARG A 28 14.57 35.56 22.53
C ARG A 28 13.81 34.78 21.46
N VAL A 29 14.14 33.51 21.29
CA VAL A 29 13.50 32.63 20.30
C VAL A 29 13.07 31.32 20.95
N ALA A 30 11.91 30.80 20.54
CA ALA A 30 11.50 29.43 20.82
C ALA A 30 11.92 28.54 19.64
N ILE A 31 12.47 27.37 19.94
CA ILE A 31 13.01 26.45 18.95
C ILE A 31 12.29 25.11 19.11
N LYS A 32 11.66 24.63 18.04
CA LYS A 32 11.00 23.34 18.03
C LYS A 32 12.05 22.23 17.79
N GLU A 33 12.10 21.28 18.72
CA GLU A 33 12.97 20.08 18.66
C GLU A 33 14.49 20.34 18.49
N PRO A 34 15.12 21.18 19.34
CA PRO A 34 16.55 21.40 19.25
C PRO A 34 17.33 20.16 19.70
N TYR A 35 18.47 19.91 19.07
CA TYR A 35 19.45 18.94 19.57
C TYR A 35 20.86 19.51 19.54
N PHE A 36 21.67 19.10 20.52
CA PHE A 36 23.06 19.53 20.62
C PHE A 36 23.91 18.78 19.60
N LYS A 37 24.76 19.52 18.89
CA LYS A 37 25.75 18.96 17.98
C LYS A 37 27.13 19.47 18.33
N ARG A 38 28.08 18.56 18.41
CA ARG A 38 29.51 18.88 18.53
C ARG A 38 30.08 19.09 17.13
N TYR A 39 30.63 20.27 16.86
CA TYR A 39 31.25 20.62 15.59
C TYR A 39 32.70 20.13 15.54
N LYS A 40 33.31 20.19 14.35
CA LYS A 40 34.67 19.66 14.11
C LYS A 40 35.74 20.36 14.95
N ASP A 41 35.48 21.58 15.41
CA ASP A 41 36.32 22.36 16.32
C ASP A 41 36.06 22.06 17.80
N GLN A 42 35.32 20.98 18.11
CA GLN A 42 34.90 20.57 19.44
C GLN A 42 33.90 21.51 20.14
N THR A 43 33.46 22.58 19.48
CA THR A 43 32.41 23.46 20.03
C THR A 43 31.07 22.73 20.04
N VAL A 44 30.29 22.92 21.10
CA VAL A 44 28.93 22.38 21.20
C VAL A 44 27.96 23.51 20.85
N GLY A 45 27.15 23.32 19.82
CA GLY A 45 26.12 24.27 19.45
C GLY A 45 24.76 23.60 19.28
N LEU A 46 23.71 24.42 19.36
CA LEU A 46 22.33 24.01 19.13
C LEU A 46 22.09 23.96 17.61
N ARG A 47 21.59 22.85 17.06
CA ARG A 47 21.25 22.74 15.64
C ARG A 47 19.74 22.68 15.44
N VAL A 48 19.25 23.47 14.47
CA VAL A 48 17.85 23.50 14.03
C VAL A 48 17.82 23.16 12.54
N ASN A 49 17.00 22.19 12.14
CA ASN A 49 17.03 21.64 10.78
C ASN A 49 16.19 22.45 9.79
N ASN A 50 15.16 23.17 10.26
CA ASN A 50 14.31 24.03 9.43
C ASN A 50 14.26 25.46 10.01
N PRO A 51 14.48 26.52 9.22
CA PRO A 51 14.34 27.90 9.68
C PRO A 51 12.96 28.25 10.26
N GLY A 52 11.90 27.58 9.78
CA GLY A 52 10.52 27.77 10.30
C GLY A 52 10.28 27.18 11.70
N ASP A 53 11.22 26.39 12.23
CA ASP A 53 11.16 25.85 13.60
C ASP A 53 11.69 26.84 14.65
N VAL A 54 12.16 28.02 14.22
CA VAL A 54 12.61 29.11 15.09
C VAL A 54 11.58 30.23 15.07
N VAL A 55 10.95 30.48 16.21
CA VAL A 55 9.91 31.50 16.39
C VAL A 55 10.43 32.61 17.30
N PHE A 56 10.26 33.87 16.91
CA PHE A 56 10.60 35.02 17.76
C PHE A 56 9.63 35.17 18.93
N LEU A 57 10.16 35.40 20.12
CA LEU A 57 9.40 35.72 21.31
C LEU A 57 9.52 37.24 21.54
N GLU A 58 8.43 37.98 21.29
CA GLU A 58 8.44 39.45 21.44
C GLU A 58 8.71 39.88 22.90
N SER A 59 9.51 40.94 23.05
CA SER A 59 9.74 41.59 24.34
C SER A 59 8.67 42.65 24.58
N SER A 60 7.74 42.38 25.49
CA SER A 60 6.67 43.30 25.85
C SER A 60 7.19 44.61 26.43
N ALA A 61 7.05 45.72 25.70
CA ALA A 61 7.11 47.07 26.24
C ALA A 61 6.14 48.02 25.48
N SER A 62 5.00 48.32 26.14
CA SER A 62 4.05 49.47 26.00
C SER A 62 3.46 49.82 24.62
N ALA A 63 2.17 50.11 24.38
CA ALA A 63 0.90 50.12 25.12
C ALA A 63 -0.21 50.54 24.11
N GLY A 64 -1.46 50.08 24.26
CA GLY A 64 -2.64 50.78 23.67
C GLY A 64 -3.76 49.93 23.03
N ALA A 65 -4.66 49.41 23.87
CA ALA A 65 -6.09 49.11 23.69
C ALA A 65 -6.71 48.67 22.33
N SER A 66 -7.43 47.54 22.45
CA SER A 66 -8.64 47.09 21.73
C SER A 66 -8.49 46.27 20.44
N GLY A 67 -9.07 45.06 20.46
CA GLY A 67 -9.24 44.18 19.30
C GLY A 67 -8.75 42.76 19.56
N ASP A 68 -9.68 41.87 19.91
CA ASP A 68 -9.47 40.47 20.24
C ASP A 68 -8.87 39.65 19.08
N ASP A 69 -7.63 39.20 19.26
CA ASP A 69 -7.05 38.05 18.56
C ASP A 69 -6.29 37.20 19.59
N LYS A 70 -6.81 36.02 19.94
CA LYS A 70 -6.10 35.05 20.79
C LYS A 70 -5.67 33.84 19.99
N HIS A 71 -4.40 33.90 19.60
CA HIS A 71 -3.54 32.77 19.29
C HIS A 71 -3.55 31.73 20.42
N CYS A 72 -3.64 30.47 20.00
CA CYS A 72 -3.52 29.26 20.79
C CYS A 72 -2.05 28.95 21.08
N ASP A 73 -1.54 29.57 22.14
CA ASP A 73 -0.33 29.12 22.84
C ASP A 73 -0.66 27.90 23.71
N GLY A 74 0.36 27.07 23.96
CA GLY A 74 0.31 25.87 24.79
C GLY A 74 0.09 26.19 26.27
N THR A 75 -1.07 26.75 26.57
CA THR A 75 -1.60 26.79 27.93
C THR A 75 -1.72 25.36 28.42
N GLU A 76 -1.16 25.09 29.59
CA GLU A 76 -1.74 24.11 30.51
C GLU A 76 -3.25 24.32 30.44
N PHE A 77 -3.93 23.41 29.75
CA PHE A 77 -5.37 23.47 29.60
C PHE A 77 -5.91 23.42 31.02
N ASP A 78 -6.42 24.57 31.45
CA ASP A 78 -7.12 24.81 32.70
C ASP A 78 -7.84 23.52 33.09
N ASP A 79 -7.44 22.92 34.21
CA ASP A 79 -7.90 21.60 34.59
C ASP A 79 -9.36 21.76 35.03
N LYS A 80 -10.26 21.81 34.04
CA LYS A 80 -11.72 21.94 34.13
C LYS A 80 -12.31 20.68 34.77
N THR A 81 -11.82 20.35 35.97
CA THR A 81 -12.13 19.19 36.81
C THR A 81 -13.57 19.27 37.34
N ASP A 82 -14.12 20.48 37.42
CA ASP A 82 -15.48 20.74 37.89
C ASP A 82 -16.59 20.46 36.85
N LEU A 83 -16.27 20.39 35.55
CA LEU A 83 -17.30 20.15 34.53
C LEU A 83 -17.94 18.78 34.66
N ASP A 84 -19.27 18.70 34.60
CA ASP A 84 -19.97 17.42 34.59
C ASP A 84 -19.71 16.61 33.29
N TYR A 85 -20.13 15.35 33.26
CA TYR A 85 -19.88 14.47 32.11
C TYR A 85 -20.52 14.99 30.81
N ASP A 86 -21.65 15.70 30.89
CA ASP A 86 -22.35 16.24 29.73
C ASP A 86 -21.62 17.48 29.17
N GLN A 87 -21.17 18.37 30.05
CA GLN A 87 -20.37 19.54 29.71
C GLN A 87 -19.03 19.12 29.07
N LEU A 88 -18.37 18.11 29.62
CA LEU A 88 -17.16 17.53 29.04
C LEU A 88 -17.42 16.95 27.64
N ARG A 89 -18.54 16.24 27.45
CA ARG A 89 -18.94 15.74 26.13
C ARG A 89 -19.20 16.87 25.13
N LEU A 90 -19.84 17.95 25.56
CA LEU A 90 -20.11 19.12 24.72
C LEU A 90 -18.81 19.87 24.34
N GLU A 91 -17.84 19.95 25.24
CA GLU A 91 -16.51 20.47 24.92
C GLU A 91 -15.79 19.57 23.90
N GLY A 92 -15.93 18.24 24.04
CA GLY A 92 -15.46 17.28 23.05
C GLY A 92 -16.09 17.49 21.67
N ASN A 93 -17.40 17.75 21.61
CA ASN A 93 -18.09 18.08 20.36
C ASN A 93 -17.56 19.39 19.76
N ARG A 94 -17.31 20.42 20.58
CA ARG A 94 -16.73 21.70 20.13
C ARG A 94 -15.34 21.51 19.54
N ALA A 95 -14.46 20.81 20.25
CA ALA A 95 -13.12 20.48 19.76
C ALA A 95 -13.15 19.63 18.47
N PHE A 96 -14.09 18.68 18.39
CA PHE A 96 -14.26 17.86 17.19
C PHE A 96 -14.68 18.69 15.98
N ASN A 97 -15.62 19.62 16.18
CA ASN A 97 -16.10 20.52 15.13
C ASN A 97 -15.06 21.56 14.73
N SER A 98 -14.15 21.95 15.63
CA SER A 98 -13.01 22.82 15.30
C SER A 98 -11.84 22.07 14.64
N GLY A 99 -11.95 20.75 14.44
CA GLY A 99 -10.91 19.92 13.84
C GLY A 99 -9.81 19.44 14.80
N ASP A 100 -9.84 19.83 16.07
CA ASP A 100 -8.91 19.34 17.09
C ASP A 100 -9.36 17.97 17.63
N LEU A 101 -9.07 16.93 16.84
CA LEU A 101 -9.45 15.55 17.16
C LEU A 101 -8.77 15.03 18.43
N ARG A 102 -7.56 15.53 18.76
CA ARG A 102 -6.84 15.10 19.97
C ARG A 102 -7.51 15.68 21.22
N ALA A 103 -7.84 16.97 21.21
CA ALA A 103 -8.61 17.57 22.29
C ALA A 103 -10.00 16.93 22.41
N ALA A 104 -10.67 16.66 21.29
CA ALA A 104 -11.96 15.97 21.29
C ALA A 104 -11.91 14.62 22.01
N VAL A 105 -10.95 13.76 21.64
CA VAL A 105 -10.70 12.47 22.30
C VAL A 105 -10.45 12.64 23.79
N LYS A 106 -9.63 13.63 24.18
CA LYS A 106 -9.32 13.90 25.59
C LYS A 106 -10.58 14.26 26.37
N PHE A 107 -11.41 15.16 25.85
CA PHE A 107 -12.66 15.56 26.48
C PHE A 107 -13.69 14.43 26.54
N TYR A 108 -13.84 13.64 25.47
CA TYR A 108 -14.71 12.47 25.51
C TYR A 108 -14.24 11.43 26.52
N THR A 109 -12.92 11.24 26.67
CA THR A 109 -12.35 10.33 27.67
C THR A 109 -12.67 10.81 29.08
N LYS A 110 -12.43 12.09 29.39
CA LYS A 110 -12.82 12.68 30.68
C LYS A 110 -14.33 12.54 30.95
N SER A 111 -15.17 12.73 29.92
CA SER A 111 -16.62 12.55 30.01
C SER A 111 -17.01 11.11 30.36
N ILE A 112 -16.42 10.13 29.68
CA ILE A 112 -16.65 8.69 29.93
C ILE A 112 -16.23 8.33 31.35
N ASP A 113 -15.02 8.71 31.77
CA ASP A 113 -14.51 8.40 33.11
C ASP A 113 -15.43 8.98 34.20
N LYS A 114 -15.88 10.23 34.02
CA LYS A 114 -16.79 10.88 34.98
C LYS A 114 -18.18 10.22 34.97
N ALA A 115 -18.73 9.84 33.82
CA ALA A 115 -20.02 9.16 33.74
C ALA A 115 -19.98 7.74 34.34
N LEU A 116 -18.90 6.97 34.11
CA LEU A 116 -18.66 5.67 34.75
C LEU A 116 -18.57 5.80 36.28
N SER A 117 -17.97 6.89 36.78
CA SER A 117 -17.87 7.16 38.21
C SER A 117 -19.23 7.48 38.87
N CYS A 118 -20.20 7.96 38.09
CA CYS A 118 -21.54 8.30 38.53
C CYS A 118 -22.54 7.12 38.42
N SER A 119 -22.35 6.19 37.48
CA SER A 119 -23.25 5.04 37.30
C SER A 119 -23.08 3.99 38.40
N LYS A 120 -24.17 3.59 39.06
CA LYS A 120 -24.16 2.50 40.06
C LYS A 120 -24.15 1.11 39.40
N SER A 121 -24.74 0.99 38.22
CA SER A 121 -24.85 -0.24 37.42
C SER A 121 -23.47 -0.77 36.99
N TRP A 122 -22.60 0.12 36.50
CA TRP A 122 -21.24 -0.23 36.04
C TRP A 122 -20.21 -0.41 37.18
N LYS A 123 -20.50 0.09 38.39
CA LYS A 123 -19.64 -0.11 39.58
C LYS A 123 -19.63 -1.57 40.07
N LEU A 124 -20.68 -2.34 39.81
CA LEU A 124 -20.71 -3.76 40.18
C LEU A 124 -19.80 -4.60 39.28
N GLU A 125 -19.74 -4.31 37.98
CA GLU A 125 -18.88 -5.00 37.02
C GLU A 125 -17.40 -4.57 37.11
N SER A 126 -17.11 -3.34 37.59
CA SER A 126 -15.73 -2.88 37.78
C SER A 126 -15.00 -3.57 38.94
N SER A 127 -15.71 -4.29 39.82
CA SER A 127 -15.09 -5.10 40.87
C SER A 127 -14.53 -6.44 40.38
N THR A 128 -14.85 -6.87 39.14
CA THR A 128 -14.27 -8.10 38.54
C THR A 128 -13.89 -7.99 37.05
N SER A 129 -13.98 -6.83 36.39
CA SER A 129 -13.43 -6.69 35.04
C SER A 129 -12.93 -5.28 34.72
N GLY A 130 -11.63 -5.06 34.90
CA GLY A 130 -10.91 -4.05 34.12
C GLY A 130 -10.73 -4.49 32.66
N LEU A 131 -10.13 -3.66 31.81
CA LEU A 131 -9.83 -3.91 30.39
C LEU A 131 -9.35 -5.34 30.05
N GLN A 132 -8.67 -6.01 30.97
CA GLN A 132 -8.24 -7.41 30.84
C GLN A 132 -9.39 -8.44 30.83
N GLY A 133 -10.49 -8.20 31.55
CA GLY A 133 -11.66 -9.09 31.61
C GLY A 133 -12.52 -9.04 30.36
N ALA A 134 -12.66 -7.86 29.73
CA ALA A 134 -13.34 -7.72 28.44
C ALA A 134 -12.53 -8.36 27.30
N VAL A 135 -11.21 -8.13 27.25
CA VAL A 135 -10.29 -8.77 26.29
C VAL A 135 -10.23 -10.30 26.49
N ALA A 136 -10.30 -10.79 27.73
CA ALA A 136 -10.34 -12.21 28.04
C ALA A 136 -11.70 -12.86 27.69
N LYS A 137 -12.83 -12.16 27.91
CA LYS A 137 -14.17 -12.62 27.48
C LYS A 137 -14.29 -12.68 25.95
N ILE A 138 -13.69 -11.73 25.24
CA ILE A 138 -13.59 -11.73 23.76
C ILE A 138 -12.80 -12.94 23.27
N GLN A 139 -11.61 -13.19 23.83
CA GLN A 139 -10.78 -14.36 23.46
C GLN A 139 -11.41 -15.70 23.86
N ALA A 140 -12.23 -15.73 24.92
CA ALA A 140 -12.96 -16.93 25.36
C ALA A 140 -14.18 -17.24 24.48
N ASN A 141 -14.91 -16.22 24.01
CA ASN A 141 -16.02 -16.40 23.07
C ASN A 141 -15.52 -16.79 21.67
N GLU A 142 -14.36 -16.29 21.23
CA GLU A 142 -13.71 -16.70 19.98
C GLU A 142 -13.22 -18.17 20.01
N LYS A 143 -12.73 -18.66 21.16
CA LYS A 143 -12.39 -20.08 21.35
C LYS A 143 -13.61 -21.01 21.35
N LYS A 144 -14.75 -20.56 21.87
CA LYS A 144 -16.00 -21.33 21.82
C LYS A 144 -16.55 -21.42 20.39
N ALA A 145 -16.49 -20.35 19.61
CA ALA A 145 -16.94 -20.33 18.22
C ALA A 145 -16.03 -21.14 17.26
N THR A 146 -14.75 -21.28 17.59
CA THR A 146 -13.79 -22.10 16.78
C THR A 146 -13.74 -23.57 17.21
N SER A 147 -14.19 -23.91 18.43
CA SER A 147 -14.30 -25.31 18.89
C SER A 147 -15.48 -26.09 18.30
N SER A 148 -16.39 -25.44 17.57
CA SER A 148 -17.50 -26.10 16.88
C SER A 148 -17.24 -26.45 15.41
N ALA A 149 -15.97 -26.39 14.96
CA ALA A 149 -15.58 -26.84 13.64
C ALA A 149 -14.28 -27.66 13.72
N THR A 150 -14.41 -28.97 13.95
CA THR A 150 -13.36 -29.94 13.60
C THR A 150 -13.85 -30.83 12.47
N PRO A 151 -13.09 -30.96 11.37
CA PRO A 151 -13.30 -32.03 10.40
C PRO A 151 -12.59 -33.28 10.91
N GLY A 152 -13.37 -34.26 11.39
CA GLY A 152 -12.88 -35.59 11.70
C GLY A 152 -12.94 -36.48 10.47
N SER A 153 -11.78 -36.74 9.86
CA SER A 153 -11.58 -37.81 8.89
C SER A 153 -11.49 -39.16 9.59
N LYS A 154 -12.33 -40.13 9.19
CA LYS A 154 -11.96 -41.55 9.12
C LYS A 154 -12.70 -42.20 7.96
N SER A 155 -11.91 -42.86 7.12
CA SER A 155 -12.32 -43.80 6.09
C SER A 155 -12.97 -45.03 6.71
N ASP A 156 -13.97 -45.61 6.05
CA ASP A 156 -13.86 -46.95 5.42
C ASP A 156 -15.21 -47.40 4.84
N ASN A 157 -15.15 -47.78 3.56
CA ASN A 157 -15.92 -48.78 2.81
C ASN A 157 -17.24 -49.33 3.41
N LEU A 158 -18.32 -49.29 2.62
CA LEU A 158 -18.96 -50.46 1.98
C LEU A 158 -20.36 -50.09 1.39
N ASN A 159 -20.55 -50.41 0.10
CA ASN A 159 -21.76 -50.90 -0.59
C ASN A 159 -23.14 -50.23 -0.34
N GLY A 160 -23.77 -49.74 -1.43
CA GLY A 160 -25.24 -49.59 -1.51
C GLY A 160 -25.97 -50.95 -1.64
N PRO A 161 -27.26 -51.02 -2.06
CA PRO A 161 -28.24 -49.96 -2.35
C PRO A 161 -29.65 -50.23 -1.73
N LYS A 162 -30.68 -49.49 -2.19
CA LYS A 162 -32.16 -49.69 -2.05
C LYS A 162 -32.77 -49.07 -0.78
N SER A 163 -34.02 -48.60 -0.71
CA SER A 163 -35.13 -48.26 -1.62
C SER A 163 -36.29 -47.77 -0.72
N THR A 164 -37.26 -47.02 -1.26
CA THR A 164 -38.67 -46.87 -0.77
C THR A 164 -38.87 -46.26 0.63
N SER A 165 -39.99 -45.69 1.05
CA SER A 165 -41.16 -44.99 0.50
C SER A 165 -41.92 -44.48 1.73
N ASN A 166 -42.65 -43.37 1.61
CA ASN A 166 -43.93 -43.05 2.25
C ASN A 166 -44.32 -43.79 3.56
N ASN A 167 -44.60 -43.06 4.65
CA ASN A 167 -45.97 -42.63 5.00
C ASN A 167 -46.05 -42.03 6.40
N ALA A 168 -46.97 -41.07 6.52
CA ALA A 168 -47.54 -40.59 7.76
C ALA A 168 -48.33 -41.70 8.47
N ASP A 169 -48.37 -41.67 9.81
CA ASP A 169 -49.69 -41.68 10.45
C ASP A 169 -49.70 -41.12 11.88
N ASN A 170 -50.86 -40.57 12.16
CA ASN A 170 -51.32 -39.83 13.31
C ASN A 170 -51.75 -40.79 14.44
N GLN A 171 -51.68 -40.38 15.71
CA GLN A 171 -52.84 -40.35 16.62
C GLN A 171 -52.51 -40.16 18.12
N LYS A 172 -53.08 -39.07 18.63
CA LYS A 172 -53.97 -38.98 19.82
C LYS A 172 -53.44 -39.05 21.27
N ARG A 173 -53.81 -37.94 21.95
CA ARG A 173 -54.53 -37.83 23.26
C ARG A 173 -53.66 -38.05 24.51
N LYS A 174 -53.79 -37.32 25.63
CA LYS A 174 -54.84 -36.43 26.17
C LYS A 174 -54.21 -35.62 27.33
N SER A 175 -54.62 -34.37 27.50
CA SER A 175 -54.53 -33.62 28.77
C SER A 175 -55.69 -33.99 29.71
N PRO A 176 -55.61 -33.64 31.00
CA PRO A 176 -56.56 -32.62 31.49
C PRO A 176 -56.01 -31.65 32.54
N SER A 177 -56.79 -30.59 32.74
CA SER A 177 -56.53 -29.38 33.51
C SER A 177 -57.25 -29.30 34.87
N LYS A 178 -56.63 -28.57 35.82
CA LYS A 178 -57.19 -27.54 36.76
C LYS A 178 -58.33 -27.88 37.75
N LYS A 179 -58.05 -27.60 39.05
CA LYS A 179 -58.59 -26.52 39.95
C LYS A 179 -59.17 -26.94 41.34
N SER A 180 -58.74 -26.17 42.36
CA SER A 180 -59.45 -25.71 43.59
C SER A 180 -59.67 -26.73 44.74
N SER A 181 -59.75 -26.43 46.05
CA SER A 181 -59.53 -25.28 46.94
C SER A 181 -59.77 -25.73 48.42
N LYS A 182 -59.37 -24.91 49.41
CA LYS A 182 -59.81 -24.78 50.85
C LYS A 182 -58.91 -25.27 52.01
N LYS A 183 -58.19 -24.29 52.59
CA LYS A 183 -58.11 -23.77 54.00
C LYS A 183 -58.26 -24.65 55.27
N ARG A 184 -57.42 -24.25 56.26
CA ARG A 184 -57.45 -24.28 57.76
C ARG A 184 -56.83 -25.54 58.41
N SER A 185 -56.02 -25.48 59.48
CA SER A 185 -55.66 -24.43 60.46
C SER A 185 -54.53 -24.86 61.42
N LYS A 186 -53.74 -23.88 61.94
CA LYS A 186 -53.18 -23.75 63.34
C LYS A 186 -52.13 -24.80 63.82
N GLN A 187 -51.04 -24.51 64.56
CA GLN A 187 -50.59 -23.34 65.34
C GLN A 187 -49.24 -23.63 66.09
N ARG A 188 -48.31 -22.64 66.11
CA ARG A 188 -47.21 -22.33 67.11
C ARG A 188 -46.04 -23.33 67.29
N ARG A 189 -44.78 -22.98 67.62
CA ARG A 189 -44.11 -21.78 68.22
C ARG A 189 -42.56 -21.86 68.06
N GLY A 190 -41.89 -20.70 68.06
CA GLY A 190 -40.42 -20.49 68.21
C GLY A 190 -39.77 -19.92 66.94
N GLY A 191 -39.04 -18.80 66.87
CA GLY A 191 -38.50 -17.86 67.86
C GLY A 191 -37.03 -17.53 67.48
N CYS A 192 -36.73 -16.24 67.20
CA CYS A 192 -35.42 -15.63 66.86
C CYS A 192 -34.89 -15.94 65.43
N ASP A 193 -34.29 -15.04 64.63
CA ASP A 193 -33.84 -13.66 64.80
C ASP A 193 -33.87 -12.94 63.44
N ARG A 194 -33.95 -11.61 63.49
CA ARG A 194 -33.88 -10.70 62.36
C ARG A 194 -32.54 -10.81 61.64
N ASP A 195 -32.56 -11.03 60.33
CA ASP A 195 -31.58 -10.41 59.45
C ASP A 195 -32.27 -9.93 58.18
N GLN A 196 -32.56 -8.62 58.16
CA GLN A 196 -33.00 -7.93 56.96
C GLN A 196 -31.76 -7.70 56.10
N SER A 197 -31.48 -8.60 55.16
CA SER A 197 -30.65 -8.26 54.00
C SER A 197 -31.43 -7.30 53.11
N GLN A 198 -31.44 -6.02 53.48
CA GLN A 198 -31.91 -4.93 52.64
C GLN A 198 -31.01 -4.84 51.41
N THR A 199 -31.44 -5.39 50.28
CA THR A 199 -31.04 -4.83 48.99
C THR A 199 -31.66 -3.44 48.90
N PRO A 200 -30.90 -2.34 48.74
CA PRO A 200 -31.50 -1.02 48.63
C PRO A 200 -32.35 -0.99 47.35
N MET A 201 -33.67 -0.80 47.48
CA MET A 201 -34.51 -0.45 46.33
C MET A 201 -34.01 0.88 45.78
N SER A 202 -33.47 0.88 44.56
CA SER A 202 -33.08 2.09 43.83
C SER A 202 -34.26 3.06 43.78
N THR A 203 -34.06 4.32 44.19
CA THR A 203 -35.12 5.32 44.15
C THR A 203 -35.42 5.71 42.70
N LYS A 204 -36.63 6.22 42.40
CA LYS A 204 -36.94 6.74 41.05
C LYS A 204 -35.94 7.80 40.57
N ALA A 205 -35.33 8.55 41.50
CA ALA A 205 -34.29 9.54 41.22
C ALA A 205 -32.96 8.88 40.85
N ASP A 206 -32.57 7.80 41.54
CA ASP A 206 -31.37 7.01 41.22
C ASP A 206 -31.48 6.37 39.83
N VAL A 207 -32.62 5.73 39.51
CA VAL A 207 -32.86 5.13 38.18
C VAL A 207 -32.77 6.18 37.07
N LYS A 208 -33.33 7.38 37.29
CA LYS A 208 -33.27 8.48 36.32
C LYS A 208 -31.85 9.02 36.14
N ALA A 209 -31.07 9.08 37.22
CA ALA A 209 -29.67 9.51 37.17
C ALA A 209 -28.78 8.48 36.46
N ASP A 210 -28.97 7.18 36.72
CA ASP A 210 -28.28 6.09 36.03
C ASP A 210 -28.59 6.10 34.53
N LEU A 211 -29.87 6.24 34.14
CA LEU A 211 -30.28 6.35 32.73
C LEU A 211 -29.64 7.56 32.03
N LYS A 212 -29.51 8.70 32.73
CA LYS A 212 -28.86 9.90 32.18
C LYS A 212 -27.35 9.67 31.98
N ALA A 213 -26.70 8.99 32.93
CA ALA A 213 -25.29 8.63 32.81
C ALA A 213 -25.05 7.62 31.68
N GLU A 214 -25.92 6.62 31.50
CA GLU A 214 -25.87 5.66 30.40
C GLU A 214 -26.07 6.34 29.04
N ALA A 215 -27.01 7.27 28.91
CA ALA A 215 -27.20 8.05 27.70
C ALA A 215 -25.98 8.92 27.35
N ALA A 216 -25.34 9.51 28.37
CA ALA A 216 -24.11 10.27 28.19
C ALA A 216 -22.92 9.37 27.78
N LEU A 217 -22.79 8.18 28.39
CA LEU A 217 -21.79 7.18 28.02
C LEU A 217 -21.96 6.73 26.57
N LEU A 218 -23.18 6.37 26.18
CA LEU A 218 -23.51 5.97 24.80
C LEU A 218 -23.07 7.04 23.80
N ALA A 219 -23.44 8.29 24.03
CA ALA A 219 -23.10 9.40 23.16
C ALA A 219 -21.58 9.68 23.14
N ALA A 220 -20.90 9.64 24.29
CA ALA A 220 -19.47 9.89 24.39
C ALA A 220 -18.64 8.79 23.73
N TYR A 221 -18.95 7.51 23.97
CA TYR A 221 -18.29 6.39 23.27
C TYR A 221 -18.50 6.49 21.76
N SER A 222 -19.74 6.71 21.32
CA SER A 222 -20.01 6.82 19.90
C SER A 222 -19.24 8.00 19.26
N ASN A 223 -19.23 9.18 19.90
CA ASN A 223 -18.52 10.35 19.36
C ASN A 223 -16.99 10.19 19.40
N ARG A 224 -16.44 9.53 20.42
CA ARG A 224 -15.01 9.21 20.47
C ARG A 224 -14.62 8.20 19.40
N SER A 225 -15.47 7.20 19.11
CA SER A 225 -15.29 6.28 17.98
C SER A 225 -15.18 7.02 16.64
N GLU A 226 -15.98 8.07 16.41
CA GLU A 226 -15.85 8.92 15.21
C GLU A 226 -14.53 9.70 15.18
N ALA A 227 -14.13 10.26 16.33
CA ALA A 227 -12.85 10.96 16.42
C ALA A 227 -11.68 10.01 16.09
N TRP A 228 -11.73 8.77 16.58
CA TRP A 228 -10.77 7.73 16.25
C TRP A 228 -10.76 7.36 14.77
N LEU A 229 -11.92 7.22 14.13
CA LEU A 229 -12.03 7.01 12.68
C LEU A 229 -11.31 8.12 11.90
N ARG A 230 -11.53 9.38 12.26
CA ARG A 230 -10.88 10.52 11.60
C ARG A 230 -9.37 10.61 11.87
N MET A 231 -8.90 9.98 12.94
CA MET A 231 -7.47 9.85 13.28
C MET A 231 -6.83 8.56 12.73
N ASN A 232 -7.54 7.77 11.92
CA ASN A 232 -7.10 6.48 11.40
C ASN A 232 -6.76 5.43 12.48
N LYS A 233 -7.36 5.57 13.67
CA LYS A 233 -7.22 4.66 14.81
C LYS A 233 -8.39 3.69 14.85
N TYR A 234 -8.38 2.76 13.91
CA TYR A 234 -9.56 1.96 13.60
C TYR A 234 -9.86 0.90 14.68
N GLU A 235 -8.84 0.33 15.32
CA GLU A 235 -9.02 -0.60 16.44
C GLU A 235 -9.71 0.07 17.64
N GLU A 236 -9.25 1.25 18.04
CA GLU A 236 -9.88 2.04 19.11
C GLU A 236 -11.31 2.46 18.73
N ALA A 237 -11.54 2.79 17.46
CA ALA A 237 -12.89 3.09 16.96
C ALA A 237 -13.85 1.90 17.07
N VAL A 238 -13.39 0.67 16.77
CA VAL A 238 -14.19 -0.55 16.95
C VAL A 238 -14.53 -0.76 18.42
N ILE A 239 -13.54 -0.65 19.32
CA ILE A 239 -13.74 -0.85 20.76
C ILE A 239 -14.78 0.13 21.31
N ASP A 240 -14.67 1.41 20.99
CA ASP A 240 -15.62 2.42 21.45
C ASP A 240 -17.03 2.23 20.85
N ALA A 241 -17.11 1.83 19.58
CA ALA A 241 -18.39 1.51 18.97
C ALA A 241 -19.04 0.26 19.62
N GLU A 242 -18.26 -0.75 19.99
CA GLU A 242 -18.74 -1.93 20.72
C GLU A 242 -19.21 -1.58 22.14
N ASN A 243 -18.48 -0.76 22.88
CA ASN A 243 -18.91 -0.28 24.20
C ASN A 243 -20.24 0.49 24.11
N ALA A 244 -20.40 1.33 23.10
CA ALA A 244 -21.68 2.00 22.84
C ALA A 244 -22.81 0.99 22.53
N LEU A 245 -22.54 -0.06 21.74
CA LEU A 245 -23.52 -1.10 21.41
C LEU A 245 -23.85 -2.04 22.56
N GLN A 246 -22.99 -2.15 23.58
CA GLN A 246 -23.31 -2.84 24.83
C GLN A 246 -24.35 -2.08 25.64
N ILE A 247 -24.37 -0.74 25.57
CA ILE A 247 -25.36 0.11 26.22
C ILE A 247 -26.67 0.10 25.43
N ASP A 248 -26.60 0.33 24.11
CA ASP A 248 -27.75 0.29 23.22
C ASP A 248 -27.44 -0.50 21.94
N GLN A 249 -27.94 -1.74 21.90
CA GLN A 249 -27.76 -2.62 20.75
C GLN A 249 -28.46 -2.12 19.48
N ALA A 250 -29.42 -1.18 19.57
CA ALA A 250 -30.13 -0.62 18.43
C ALA A 250 -29.55 0.73 17.97
N HIS A 251 -28.41 1.17 18.54
CA HIS A 251 -27.82 2.46 18.21
C HIS A 251 -27.15 2.47 16.82
N VAL A 252 -27.91 2.91 15.81
CA VAL A 252 -27.52 2.93 14.39
C VAL A 252 -26.16 3.60 14.13
N LYS A 253 -25.89 4.77 14.75
CA LYS A 253 -24.61 5.49 14.57
C LYS A 253 -23.41 4.67 15.02
N SER A 254 -23.53 3.94 16.14
CA SER A 254 -22.45 3.07 16.61
C SER A 254 -22.27 1.84 15.73
N MET A 255 -23.36 1.23 15.24
CA MET A 255 -23.25 0.15 14.25
C MET A 255 -22.54 0.60 12.97
N PHE A 256 -22.92 1.77 12.45
CA PHE A 256 -22.30 2.37 11.27
C PHE A 256 -20.81 2.65 11.49
N ARG A 257 -20.44 3.25 12.63
CA ARG A 257 -19.05 3.52 13.01
C ARG A 257 -18.23 2.22 13.14
N ARG A 258 -18.78 1.18 13.79
CA ARG A 258 -18.15 -0.15 13.87
C ARG A 258 -17.96 -0.76 12.47
N GLY A 259 -18.96 -0.61 11.61
CA GLY A 259 -18.91 -1.04 10.21
C GLY A 259 -17.79 -0.36 9.42
N LYS A 260 -17.70 0.98 9.48
CA LYS A 260 -16.64 1.75 8.83
C LYS A 260 -15.25 1.40 9.37
N ALA A 261 -15.10 1.31 10.69
CA ALA A 261 -13.82 0.96 11.30
C ALA A 261 -13.38 -0.45 10.89
N SER A 262 -14.31 -1.42 10.89
CA SER A 262 -14.05 -2.79 10.43
C SER A 262 -13.69 -2.83 8.94
N HIS A 263 -14.31 -2.00 8.11
CA HIS A 263 -13.95 -1.87 6.69
C HIS A 263 -12.50 -1.36 6.54
N CYS A 264 -12.11 -0.33 7.29
CA CYS A 264 -10.74 0.19 7.25
C CYS A 264 -9.69 -0.81 7.75
N LEU A 265 -10.07 -1.67 8.71
CA LEU A 265 -9.27 -2.82 9.17
C LEU A 265 -9.28 -4.00 8.19
N GLN A 266 -9.93 -3.86 7.04
CA GLN A 266 -10.12 -4.91 6.02
C GLN A 266 -10.88 -6.15 6.55
N GLN A 267 -11.62 -6.01 7.65
CA GLN A 267 -12.51 -7.04 8.21
C GLN A 267 -13.88 -6.93 7.54
N TYR A 268 -13.92 -7.10 6.22
CA TYR A 268 -15.09 -6.76 5.40
C TYR A 268 -16.35 -7.54 5.79
N SER A 269 -16.22 -8.82 6.13
CA SER A 269 -17.39 -9.62 6.54
C SER A 269 -18.04 -9.09 7.82
N LYS A 270 -17.24 -8.62 8.79
CA LYS A 270 -17.76 -7.96 10.00
C LYS A 270 -18.36 -6.59 9.67
N ALA A 271 -17.72 -5.83 8.78
CA ALA A 271 -18.24 -4.55 8.32
C ALA A 271 -19.64 -4.70 7.68
N ILE A 272 -19.80 -5.68 6.79
CA ILE A 272 -21.06 -6.00 6.12
C ILE A 272 -22.14 -6.34 7.16
N GLN A 273 -21.86 -7.24 8.11
CA GLN A 273 -22.83 -7.60 9.16
C GLN A 273 -23.31 -6.39 9.97
N CYS A 274 -22.40 -5.49 10.35
CA CYS A 274 -22.74 -4.29 11.10
C CYS A 274 -23.60 -3.32 10.28
N LEU A 275 -23.22 -3.10 9.02
CA LEU A 275 -23.90 -2.17 8.12
C LEU A 275 -25.28 -2.69 7.69
N GLN A 276 -25.43 -4.01 7.48
CA GLN A 276 -26.74 -4.64 7.26
C GLN A 276 -27.65 -4.47 8.47
N SER A 277 -27.12 -4.67 9.69
CA SER A 277 -27.89 -4.47 10.93
C SER A 277 -28.31 -3.00 11.09
N ALA A 278 -27.41 -2.06 10.78
CA ALA A 278 -27.73 -0.63 10.79
C ALA A 278 -28.84 -0.27 9.79
N LEU A 279 -28.80 -0.82 8.58
CA LEU A 279 -29.78 -0.57 7.53
C LEU A 279 -31.16 -1.20 7.82
N GLN A 280 -31.20 -2.30 8.57
CA GLN A 280 -32.46 -2.88 9.06
C GLN A 280 -33.19 -1.93 10.03
N LEU A 281 -32.43 -1.21 10.86
CA LEU A 281 -32.97 -0.28 11.85
C LEU A 281 -33.26 1.12 11.28
N SER A 282 -32.51 1.54 10.26
CA SER A 282 -32.73 2.78 9.53
C SER A 282 -32.75 2.51 8.02
N PRO A 283 -33.88 1.99 7.49
CA PRO A 283 -34.03 1.75 6.05
C PRO A 283 -33.86 3.07 5.29
N HIS A 284 -33.18 3.01 4.13
CA HIS A 284 -32.90 4.17 3.27
C HIS A 284 -31.89 5.21 3.80
N ASP A 285 -31.09 4.86 4.80
CA ASP A 285 -29.92 5.68 5.16
C ASP A 285 -28.86 5.58 4.06
N ALA A 286 -28.75 6.65 3.26
CA ALA A 286 -27.87 6.71 2.09
C ALA A 286 -26.37 6.49 2.42
N ASP A 287 -25.92 6.95 3.59
CA ASP A 287 -24.53 6.77 4.03
C ASP A 287 -24.26 5.31 4.40
N VAL A 288 -25.21 4.67 5.08
CA VAL A 288 -25.13 3.23 5.42
C VAL A 288 -25.20 2.37 4.16
N GLU A 289 -26.11 2.66 3.22
CA GLU A 289 -26.23 1.95 1.95
C GLU A 289 -24.94 2.04 1.13
N LYS A 290 -24.37 3.24 1.03
CA LYS A 290 -23.09 3.47 0.34
C LYS A 290 -21.95 2.68 1.01
N ALA A 291 -21.81 2.77 2.33
CA ALA A 291 -20.76 2.05 3.05
C ALA A 291 -20.93 0.53 2.93
N LEU A 292 -22.16 0.02 2.92
CA LEU A 292 -22.45 -1.40 2.74
C LEU A 292 -22.03 -1.86 1.34
N LYS A 293 -22.36 -1.09 0.30
CA LYS A 293 -21.96 -1.38 -1.08
C LYS A 293 -20.43 -1.38 -1.24
N GLU A 294 -19.75 -0.42 -0.63
CA GLU A 294 -18.28 -0.35 -0.60
C GLU A 294 -17.69 -1.59 0.10
N ALA A 295 -18.21 -1.97 1.27
CA ALA A 295 -17.75 -3.14 2.03
C ALA A 295 -17.99 -4.46 1.27
N ILE A 296 -19.15 -4.64 0.62
CA ILE A 296 -19.44 -5.81 -0.23
C ILE A 296 -18.48 -5.89 -1.41
N THR A 297 -18.22 -4.76 -2.07
CA THR A 297 -17.28 -4.70 -3.20
C THR A 297 -15.87 -5.08 -2.74
N ALA A 298 -15.42 -4.55 -1.61
CA ALA A 298 -14.10 -4.84 -1.05
C ALA A 298 -13.97 -6.31 -0.57
N ASP A 299 -15.02 -6.90 0.00
CA ASP A 299 -15.06 -8.33 0.37
C ASP A 299 -14.93 -9.23 -0.88
N LEU A 300 -15.66 -8.93 -1.94
CA LEU A 300 -15.56 -9.68 -3.20
C LEU A 300 -14.18 -9.54 -3.85
N GLN A 301 -13.63 -8.33 -3.89
CA GLN A 301 -12.29 -8.07 -4.41
C GLN A 301 -11.23 -8.84 -3.61
N SER A 302 -11.25 -8.73 -2.28
CA SER A 302 -10.23 -9.33 -1.43
C SER A 302 -10.27 -10.86 -1.35
N ARG A 303 -11.43 -11.47 -1.56
CA ARG A 303 -11.57 -12.95 -1.57
C ARG A 303 -11.37 -13.57 -2.95
N LEU A 304 -11.84 -12.90 -4.01
CA LEU A 304 -11.91 -13.49 -5.34
C LEU A 304 -10.91 -12.90 -6.34
N GLY A 305 -10.27 -11.77 -6.02
CA GLY A 305 -9.38 -11.07 -6.95
C GLY A 305 -10.09 -10.51 -8.18
N VAL A 306 -11.40 -10.22 -8.08
CA VAL A 306 -12.20 -9.73 -9.21
C VAL A 306 -12.38 -8.22 -9.14
N TYR A 307 -11.85 -7.51 -10.13
CA TYR A 307 -11.89 -6.05 -10.20
C TYR A 307 -12.59 -5.59 -11.49
N ASN A 308 -13.61 -4.74 -11.36
CA ASN A 308 -14.26 -4.13 -12.52
C ASN A 308 -13.53 -2.85 -12.91
N LEU A 309 -12.63 -2.97 -13.88
CA LEU A 309 -11.80 -1.87 -14.39
C LEU A 309 -12.22 -1.41 -15.79
N SER A 310 -13.23 -2.05 -16.38
CA SER A 310 -13.59 -1.83 -17.79
C SER A 310 -13.94 -0.37 -18.08
N SER A 311 -14.75 0.27 -17.24
CA SER A 311 -15.11 1.68 -17.44
C SER A 311 -13.90 2.62 -17.33
N TYR A 312 -12.98 2.32 -16.42
CA TYR A 312 -11.78 3.12 -16.20
C TYR A 312 -10.78 2.99 -17.36
N TYR A 313 -10.61 1.79 -17.90
CA TYR A 313 -9.76 1.56 -19.07
C TYR A 313 -10.39 2.12 -20.35
N LEU A 314 -11.70 1.96 -20.54
CA LEU A 314 -12.42 2.52 -21.70
C LEU A 314 -12.48 4.04 -21.68
N SER A 315 -12.40 4.67 -20.52
CA SER A 315 -12.33 6.13 -20.39
C SER A 315 -10.91 6.67 -20.63
N ASN A 316 -9.97 5.84 -21.09
CA ASN A 316 -8.55 6.16 -21.20
C ASN A 316 -8.00 6.74 -19.88
N PHE A 317 -8.29 6.04 -18.78
CA PHE A 317 -7.84 6.40 -17.44
C PHE A 317 -8.35 7.77 -16.94
N SER A 318 -9.38 8.33 -17.58
CA SER A 318 -9.99 9.60 -17.17
C SER A 318 -10.96 9.43 -15.99
N GLY A 319 -11.08 10.49 -15.20
CA GLY A 319 -11.87 10.50 -13.97
C GLY A 319 -11.10 9.99 -12.76
N SER A 320 -11.81 9.80 -11.65
CA SER A 320 -11.23 9.23 -10.43
C SER A 320 -10.99 7.73 -10.60
N PRO A 321 -9.79 7.21 -10.28
CA PRO A 321 -9.53 5.78 -10.34
C PRO A 321 -10.45 5.02 -9.37
N PRO A 322 -10.91 3.80 -9.72
CA PRO A 322 -11.73 3.00 -8.84
C PRO A 322 -10.92 2.57 -7.60
N LYS A 323 -11.58 2.57 -6.43
CA LYS A 323 -10.99 2.01 -5.22
C LYS A 323 -10.86 0.48 -5.38
N CYS A 324 -9.68 -0.03 -5.06
CA CYS A 324 -9.36 -1.45 -5.15
C CYS A 324 -8.93 -1.94 -3.77
N ALA A 325 -9.63 -2.91 -3.19
CA ALA A 325 -9.20 -3.59 -1.98
C ALA A 325 -7.98 -4.47 -2.25
N ASP A 326 -7.18 -4.74 -1.21
CA ASP A 326 -6.08 -5.70 -1.27
C ASP A 326 -6.58 -7.10 -1.62
N TYR A 327 -5.74 -7.87 -2.33
CA TYR A 327 -5.98 -9.27 -2.66
C TYR A 327 -4.66 -10.02 -2.59
N SER A 328 -4.61 -11.05 -1.75
CA SER A 328 -3.50 -12.01 -1.69
C SER A 328 -3.92 -13.26 -2.44
N GLY A 329 -3.54 -13.36 -3.71
CA GLY A 329 -3.93 -14.47 -4.59
C GLY A 329 -3.11 -15.74 -4.39
N PRO A 330 -2.85 -16.52 -5.46
CA PRO A 330 -2.14 -17.80 -5.36
C PRO A 330 -0.63 -17.60 -5.20
N VAL A 331 -0.23 -16.85 -4.17
CA VAL A 331 1.15 -16.50 -3.87
C VAL A 331 1.44 -16.62 -2.38
N LYS A 332 2.70 -16.90 -2.03
CA LYS A 332 3.18 -16.88 -0.65
C LYS A 332 4.61 -16.36 -0.58
N VAL A 333 4.95 -15.71 0.53
CA VAL A 333 6.34 -15.43 0.87
C VAL A 333 7.01 -16.73 1.31
N GLN A 334 8.15 -17.06 0.73
CA GLN A 334 8.89 -18.28 1.01
C GLN A 334 10.39 -18.01 1.11
N MET A 335 11.08 -18.73 2.00
CA MET A 335 12.54 -18.80 1.98
C MET A 335 13.01 -19.52 0.72
N LEU A 336 13.87 -18.87 -0.06
CA LEU A 336 14.42 -19.42 -1.28
C LEU A 336 15.73 -20.13 -1.01
N GLU A 337 15.95 -21.25 -1.71
CA GLU A 337 17.28 -21.81 -1.82
C GLU A 337 18.21 -20.79 -2.46
N SER A 338 19.40 -20.59 -1.88
CA SER A 338 20.22 -19.46 -2.25
C SER A 338 20.68 -19.54 -3.70
N LYS A 339 20.09 -18.68 -4.55
CA LYS A 339 20.57 -18.43 -5.91
C LYS A 339 21.96 -17.76 -5.92
N TYR A 340 22.38 -17.14 -4.80
CA TYR A 340 23.58 -16.28 -4.74
C TYR A 340 24.70 -16.76 -3.80
N GLY A 341 24.56 -17.89 -3.10
CA GLY A 341 25.58 -18.49 -2.21
C GLY A 341 25.04 -18.87 -0.82
N ALA A 342 25.57 -19.93 -0.20
CA ALA A 342 25.06 -20.48 1.06
C ALA A 342 25.01 -19.43 2.20
N GLY A 343 23.92 -19.43 2.99
CA GLY A 343 23.76 -18.59 4.19
C GLY A 343 23.05 -17.25 4.03
N SER A 344 22.39 -16.98 2.89
CA SER A 344 21.81 -15.66 2.59
C SER A 344 20.36 -15.43 3.07
N GLY A 345 19.66 -16.46 3.57
CA GLY A 345 18.32 -16.31 4.16
C GLY A 345 17.33 -15.53 3.28
N GLN A 346 17.42 -15.68 1.96
CA GLN A 346 16.64 -14.86 1.04
C GLN A 346 15.18 -15.29 1.01
N ARG A 347 14.29 -14.30 1.00
CA ARG A 347 12.85 -14.48 0.81
C ARG A 347 12.51 -14.11 -0.63
N GLY A 348 11.45 -14.72 -1.13
CA GLY A 348 10.81 -14.28 -2.37
C GLY A 348 9.33 -14.62 -2.34
N LEU A 349 8.62 -14.05 -3.29
CA LEU A 349 7.24 -14.43 -3.55
C LEU A 349 7.23 -15.60 -4.53
N VAL A 350 6.53 -16.68 -4.18
CA VAL A 350 6.35 -17.85 -5.05
C VAL A 350 4.87 -18.13 -5.26
N THR A 351 4.51 -18.74 -6.38
CA THR A 351 3.15 -19.21 -6.64
C THR A 351 2.79 -20.39 -5.72
N THR A 352 1.53 -20.51 -5.31
CA THR A 352 1.04 -21.66 -4.54
C THR A 352 0.36 -22.71 -5.41
N THR A 353 -0.10 -22.31 -6.60
CA THR A 353 -0.68 -23.15 -7.64
C THR A 353 -0.13 -22.72 -9.00
N SER A 354 -0.23 -23.56 -10.02
CA SER A 354 0.08 -23.12 -11.38
C SER A 354 -0.92 -22.04 -11.82
N VAL A 355 -0.44 -21.07 -12.57
CA VAL A 355 -1.20 -19.90 -13.06
C VAL A 355 -0.86 -19.63 -14.52
N ARG A 356 -1.79 -19.04 -15.26
CA ARG A 356 -1.61 -18.73 -16.68
C ARG A 356 -1.21 -17.28 -16.89
N ALA A 357 -0.61 -17.00 -18.05
CA ALA A 357 -0.37 -15.64 -18.50
C ALA A 357 -1.66 -14.79 -18.42
N GLY A 358 -1.57 -13.61 -17.80
CA GLY A 358 -2.69 -12.69 -17.58
C GLY A 358 -3.51 -12.96 -16.30
N ASP A 359 -3.24 -14.03 -15.55
CA ASP A 359 -3.87 -14.26 -14.25
C ASP A 359 -3.35 -13.24 -13.21
N LEU A 360 -4.26 -12.78 -12.35
CA LEU A 360 -3.94 -11.83 -11.28
C LEU A 360 -3.30 -12.56 -10.09
N LEU A 361 -2.09 -12.17 -9.73
CA LEU A 361 -1.33 -12.77 -8.64
C LEU A 361 -1.65 -12.11 -7.28
N LEU A 362 -1.73 -10.79 -7.26
CA LEU A 362 -2.07 -10.01 -6.06
C LEU A 362 -2.44 -8.57 -6.42
N VAL A 363 -3.12 -7.92 -5.47
CA VAL A 363 -3.33 -6.47 -5.43
C VAL A 363 -2.92 -5.95 -4.06
N SER A 364 -2.13 -4.88 -4.03
CA SER A 364 -1.71 -4.22 -2.81
C SER A 364 -1.99 -2.73 -2.90
N ASN A 365 -2.54 -2.16 -1.84
CA ASN A 365 -2.52 -0.74 -1.55
C ASN A 365 -1.20 -0.41 -0.83
N PRO A 366 -0.73 0.84 -0.94
CA PRO A 366 0.47 1.28 -0.26
C PRO A 366 0.20 1.43 1.24
N LEU A 367 1.22 1.22 2.07
CA LEU A 367 1.19 1.72 3.45
C LEU A 367 1.29 3.24 3.50
N ALA A 368 2.11 3.81 2.61
CA ALA A 368 2.25 5.25 2.41
C ALA A 368 2.83 5.54 1.02
N ILE A 369 2.54 6.73 0.50
CA ILE A 369 3.09 7.27 -0.74
C ILE A 369 3.47 8.73 -0.49
N ALA A 370 4.70 9.10 -0.80
CA ALA A 370 5.14 10.49 -0.88
C ALA A 370 5.14 10.94 -2.35
N ARG A 371 4.63 12.15 -2.62
CA ARG A 371 4.58 12.76 -3.96
C ARG A 371 5.34 14.07 -3.95
N SER A 372 6.22 14.26 -4.92
CA SER A 372 6.91 15.53 -5.14
C SER A 372 6.36 16.22 -6.40
N GLU A 373 6.05 17.52 -6.27
CA GLU A 373 5.70 18.39 -7.38
C GLU A 373 6.87 19.36 -7.66
N GLY A 374 7.36 19.40 -8.89
CA GLY A 374 8.15 20.54 -9.39
C GLY A 374 9.64 20.65 -9.06
N VAL A 375 10.32 19.62 -8.53
CA VAL A 375 11.77 19.71 -8.22
C VAL A 375 12.62 19.20 -9.41
N GLU A 376 13.55 20.03 -9.90
CA GLU A 376 14.66 19.60 -10.78
C GLU A 376 15.55 18.60 -10.02
N PHE A 377 15.59 17.36 -10.49
CA PHE A 377 16.28 16.26 -9.81
C PHE A 377 17.79 16.36 -9.92
N HIS A 378 18.49 16.00 -8.84
CA HIS A 378 19.85 15.47 -8.91
C HIS A 378 19.72 13.96 -8.71
N LEU A 379 19.79 13.18 -9.79
CA LEU A 379 20.11 11.75 -9.68
C LEU A 379 21.41 11.66 -8.89
N ILE A 380 21.46 10.89 -7.79
CA ILE A 380 22.74 10.51 -7.19
C ILE A 380 23.47 9.70 -8.27
N PRO A 381 24.56 10.21 -8.89
CA PRO A 381 25.15 9.60 -10.07
C PRO A 381 25.56 8.13 -9.86
N GLU A 382 25.92 7.78 -8.62
CA GLU A 382 26.40 6.46 -8.23
C GLU A 382 25.27 5.43 -8.03
N THR A 383 24.03 5.87 -7.74
CA THR A 383 22.92 4.95 -7.43
C THR A 383 21.72 5.08 -8.36
N ARG A 384 21.62 6.16 -9.14
CA ARG A 384 20.47 6.51 -9.99
C ARG A 384 19.11 6.48 -9.26
N ARG A 385 19.08 6.76 -7.95
CA ARG A 385 17.86 6.80 -7.11
C ARG A 385 17.33 8.24 -6.95
N MET A 386 16.04 8.36 -6.62
CA MET A 386 15.32 9.64 -6.41
C MET A 386 15.88 10.46 -5.24
N ASN A 387 15.65 11.78 -5.30
CA ASN A 387 16.06 12.78 -4.30
C ASN A 387 15.64 12.43 -2.86
N ASP A 388 16.57 12.67 -1.93
CA ASP A 388 16.52 12.48 -0.46
C ASP A 388 15.19 12.99 0.17
N ALA A 389 14.66 14.15 -0.27
CA ALA A 389 13.49 14.78 0.34
C ALA A 389 12.18 13.96 0.23
N SER A 390 11.89 13.38 -0.94
CA SER A 390 10.66 12.57 -1.12
C SER A 390 10.71 11.24 -0.36
N GLN A 391 11.90 10.68 -0.18
CA GLN A 391 12.10 9.49 0.63
C GLN A 391 11.98 9.81 2.12
N GLU A 392 12.48 10.95 2.58
CA GLU A 392 12.31 11.39 3.97
C GLU A 392 10.84 11.71 4.31
N ASP A 393 10.06 12.27 3.37
CA ASP A 393 8.61 12.42 3.52
C ASP A 393 7.92 11.05 3.67
N LEU A 394 8.32 10.07 2.85
CA LEU A 394 7.80 8.71 2.94
C LEU A 394 8.15 8.05 4.28
N VAL A 395 9.39 8.21 4.76
CA VAL A 395 9.83 7.74 6.08
C VAL A 395 8.97 8.34 7.18
N THR A 396 8.70 9.64 7.11
CA THR A 396 7.87 10.35 8.09
C THR A 396 6.43 9.84 8.09
N GLN A 397 5.84 9.65 6.91
CA GLN A 397 4.49 9.09 6.78
C GLN A 397 4.40 7.67 7.35
N LEU A 398 5.35 6.81 7.00
CA LEU A 398 5.42 5.43 7.50
C LEU A 398 5.62 5.38 9.01
N TYR A 399 6.51 6.22 9.56
CA TYR A 399 6.72 6.33 11.00
C TYR A 399 5.42 6.69 11.73
N ASN A 400 4.72 7.73 11.26
CA ASN A 400 3.46 8.15 11.86
C ASN A 400 2.36 7.09 11.73
N PHE A 401 2.28 6.39 10.61
CA PHE A 401 1.31 5.32 10.40
C PHE A 401 1.60 4.09 11.28
N ALA A 402 2.87 3.66 11.34
CA ALA A 402 3.30 2.52 12.15
C ALA A 402 3.12 2.74 13.65
N ARG A 403 3.11 4.00 14.12
CA ARG A 403 2.82 4.34 15.53
C ARG A 403 1.39 4.06 15.96
N VAL A 404 0.44 4.12 15.02
CA VAL A 404 -0.99 4.01 15.33
C VAL A 404 -1.62 2.72 14.79
N ALA A 405 -0.95 1.99 13.90
CA ALA A 405 -1.43 0.74 13.33
C ALA A 405 -0.44 -0.41 13.61
N PRO A 406 -0.68 -1.26 14.64
CA PRO A 406 0.22 -2.36 15.00
C PRO A 406 0.50 -3.33 13.85
N ARG A 407 -0.52 -3.65 13.05
CA ARG A 407 -0.35 -4.52 11.87
C ARG A 407 0.61 -3.91 10.85
N ALA A 408 0.53 -2.60 10.61
CA ALA A 408 1.42 -1.89 9.70
C ALA A 408 2.87 -1.88 10.20
N LEU A 409 3.08 -1.70 11.51
CA LEU A 409 4.41 -1.80 12.10
C LEU A 409 5.02 -3.20 11.88
N HIS A 410 4.25 -4.26 12.12
CA HIS A 410 4.71 -5.62 11.89
C HIS A 410 4.96 -5.94 10.40
N GLN A 411 4.14 -5.38 9.51
CA GLN A 411 4.37 -5.44 8.07
C GLN A 411 5.70 -4.78 7.70
N LEU A 412 5.97 -3.56 8.17
CA LEU A 412 7.25 -2.87 7.93
C LEU A 412 8.45 -3.64 8.50
N GLN A 413 8.34 -4.16 9.72
CA GLN A 413 9.39 -4.97 10.35
C GLN A 413 9.67 -6.28 9.60
N SER A 414 8.69 -6.76 8.82
CA SER A 414 8.87 -7.95 8.01
C SER A 414 9.65 -7.69 6.71
N LEU A 415 9.72 -6.44 6.24
CA LEU A 415 10.41 -6.06 5.01
C LEU A 415 11.93 -6.10 5.17
N TYR A 416 12.65 -6.17 4.06
CA TYR A 416 14.12 -6.23 4.09
C TYR A 416 14.69 -4.86 4.46
N ASN A 417 15.49 -4.79 5.53
CA ASN A 417 16.10 -3.55 6.01
C ASN A 417 17.63 -3.54 5.87
N GLY A 418 18.20 -4.43 5.04
CA GLY A 418 19.66 -4.61 4.92
C GLY A 418 20.26 -5.69 5.83
N SER A 419 19.48 -6.27 6.75
CA SER A 419 19.96 -7.36 7.63
C SER A 419 19.89 -8.74 6.96
N LYS A 420 20.93 -9.56 7.19
CA LYS A 420 21.02 -10.94 6.67
C LYS A 420 20.11 -11.95 7.39
N ASN A 421 19.58 -11.61 8.57
CA ASN A 421 18.76 -12.51 9.39
C ASN A 421 17.27 -12.20 9.24
N CYS A 422 16.71 -12.56 8.09
CA CYS A 422 15.30 -12.37 7.79
C CYS A 422 14.54 -13.70 7.89
N SER A 423 13.63 -13.83 8.87
CA SER A 423 12.71 -14.97 8.95
C SER A 423 11.56 -14.81 7.95
N GLN A 424 10.95 -15.93 7.55
CA GLN A 424 9.74 -15.91 6.74
C GLN A 424 8.55 -15.38 7.57
N PRO A 425 7.90 -14.27 7.16
CA PRO A 425 6.70 -13.79 7.84
C PRO A 425 5.50 -14.69 7.56
N SER A 426 4.52 -14.72 8.47
CA SER A 426 3.24 -15.36 8.20
C SER A 426 2.49 -14.58 7.11
N MET A 427 1.84 -15.31 6.19
CA MET A 427 0.95 -14.71 5.20
C MET A 427 -0.24 -13.99 5.84
N ASP A 428 -0.60 -14.33 7.09
CA ASP A 428 -1.67 -13.64 7.82
C ASP A 428 -1.39 -12.14 7.99
N LEU A 429 -0.15 -11.66 7.89
CA LEU A 429 0.11 -10.21 7.90
C LEU A 429 -0.42 -9.50 6.66
N PHE A 430 -0.55 -10.20 5.53
CA PHE A 430 -0.82 -9.60 4.22
C PHE A 430 -2.21 -9.95 3.68
N VAL A 431 -2.85 -10.99 4.21
CA VAL A 431 -4.20 -11.41 3.82
C VAL A 431 -5.26 -10.51 4.48
N PRO A 432 -6.14 -9.84 3.72
CA PRO A 432 -7.24 -9.04 4.28
C PRO A 432 -8.13 -9.85 5.22
N GLY A 433 -8.52 -9.26 6.36
CA GLY A 433 -9.45 -9.89 7.32
C GLY A 433 -8.88 -11.03 8.17
N SER A 434 -7.62 -11.44 7.96
CA SER A 434 -6.92 -12.41 8.81
C SER A 434 -6.81 -11.95 10.27
N ILE A 435 -6.88 -12.91 11.20
CA ILE A 435 -6.67 -12.63 12.62
C ILE A 435 -5.18 -12.49 12.87
N PHE A 436 -4.71 -11.25 13.00
CA PHE A 436 -3.34 -10.97 13.42
C PHE A 436 -3.26 -10.87 14.96
N ASN A 437 -2.74 -11.92 15.59
CA ASN A 437 -2.39 -11.87 17.01
C ASN A 437 -0.98 -11.30 17.17
N SER A 438 -0.87 -10.01 17.55
CA SER A 438 0.43 -9.43 17.90
C SER A 438 1.12 -10.29 18.98
N PRO A 439 2.43 -10.63 18.82
CA PRO A 439 3.17 -11.38 19.82
C PRO A 439 3.03 -10.76 21.22
N LYS A 440 2.94 -11.60 22.25
CA LYS A 440 2.74 -11.17 23.65
C LYS A 440 3.78 -10.14 24.13
N SER A 441 4.98 -10.07 23.53
CA SER A 441 6.00 -9.08 23.88
C SER A 441 5.57 -7.62 23.63
N PHE A 442 4.61 -7.38 22.74
CA PHE A 442 4.04 -6.05 22.49
C PHE A 442 2.85 -5.71 23.41
N LYS A 443 2.19 -6.70 24.02
CA LYS A 443 1.11 -6.44 25.01
C LYS A 443 1.65 -5.86 26.33
N ASN A 444 2.93 -6.09 26.63
CA ASN A 444 3.60 -5.50 27.80
C ASN A 444 4.06 -4.04 27.59
N SER A 445 3.97 -3.47 26.38
CA SER A 445 4.23 -2.04 26.16
C SER A 445 2.96 -1.17 26.21
N THR A 446 1.80 -1.78 26.45
CA THR A 446 0.50 -1.08 26.47
C THR A 446 -0.25 -1.17 27.79
N ASN A 447 0.32 -1.73 28.86
CA ASN A 447 -0.17 -1.54 30.21
C ASN A 447 0.93 -1.87 31.21
N ILE A 448 1.45 -0.88 31.93
CA ILE A 448 1.31 -0.61 33.38
C ILE A 448 2.20 0.63 33.63
N LEU A 449 1.64 1.76 34.10
CA LEU A 449 2.38 2.98 34.50
C LEU A 449 3.23 3.67 33.40
N GLY A 450 2.61 4.58 32.63
CA GLY A 450 3.29 5.77 32.10
C GLY A 450 4.41 5.62 31.06
N THR A 451 4.82 4.43 30.63
CA THR A 451 5.82 4.29 29.54
C THR A 451 5.13 4.11 28.19
N ALA A 452 5.41 5.02 27.26
CA ALA A 452 4.88 5.01 25.90
C ALA A 452 5.20 3.69 25.16
N PRO A 453 4.33 3.23 24.23
CA PRO A 453 4.64 2.08 23.39
C PRO A 453 6.01 2.27 22.72
N ALA A 454 6.79 1.19 22.64
CA ALA A 454 8.09 1.19 21.97
C ALA A 454 7.92 1.80 20.58
N GLN A 455 8.49 2.99 20.38
CA GLN A 455 8.30 3.75 19.14
C GLN A 455 8.93 2.97 17.98
N PRO A 456 8.35 3.03 16.76
CA PRO A 456 9.00 2.48 15.58
C PRO A 456 10.40 3.07 15.45
N ASP A 457 11.40 2.24 15.17
CA ASP A 457 12.76 2.74 14.90
C ASP A 457 12.80 3.42 13.52
N ILE A 458 12.95 4.75 13.52
CA ILE A 458 13.02 5.54 12.30
C ILE A 458 14.20 5.14 11.42
N THR A 459 15.31 4.65 12.00
CA THR A 459 16.48 4.18 11.25
C THR A 459 16.14 2.92 10.47
N SER A 460 15.50 1.95 11.13
CA SER A 460 14.99 0.76 10.45
C SER A 460 13.97 1.11 9.36
N ILE A 461 13.07 2.07 9.58
CA ILE A 461 12.10 2.50 8.54
C ILE A 461 12.83 3.11 7.34
N ARG A 462 13.83 3.97 7.57
CA ARG A 462 14.64 4.54 6.49
C ARG A 462 15.33 3.45 5.66
N ASN A 463 15.89 2.44 6.32
CA ASN A 463 16.48 1.30 5.62
C ASN A 463 15.41 0.52 4.83
N VAL A 464 14.21 0.30 5.38
CA VAL A 464 13.11 -0.34 4.64
C VAL A 464 12.76 0.47 3.39
N VAL A 465 12.62 1.79 3.50
CA VAL A 465 12.38 2.67 2.34
C VAL A 465 13.48 2.53 1.30
N GLN A 466 14.74 2.56 1.71
CA GLN A 466 15.89 2.44 0.81
C GLN A 466 15.86 1.16 -0.05
N TRP A 467 15.36 0.04 0.49
CA TRP A 467 15.43 -1.26 -0.19
C TRP A 467 14.11 -1.73 -0.81
N ASN A 468 12.97 -1.16 -0.43
CA ASN A 468 11.66 -1.70 -0.78
C ASN A 468 10.73 -0.68 -1.43
N ALA A 469 11.11 0.60 -1.50
CA ALA A 469 10.29 1.62 -2.12
C ALA A 469 10.17 1.38 -3.63
N PHE A 470 8.94 1.55 -4.12
CA PHE A 470 8.63 1.55 -5.55
C PHE A 470 8.33 2.96 -6.00
N ASP A 471 8.77 3.28 -7.21
CA ASP A 471 8.42 4.52 -7.87
C ASP A 471 7.28 4.30 -8.89
N GLU A 472 6.36 5.27 -9.00
CA GLU A 472 5.19 5.23 -9.90
C GLU A 472 5.59 5.02 -11.38
N GLN A 473 6.77 5.53 -11.76
CA GLN A 473 7.27 5.49 -13.15
C GLN A 473 8.08 4.23 -13.48
N GLY A 474 8.29 3.30 -12.54
CA GLY A 474 9.20 2.17 -12.78
C GLY A 474 8.76 1.31 -13.97
N PHE A 475 9.53 1.33 -15.06
CA PHE A 475 9.71 0.40 -16.20
C PHE A 475 8.55 -0.53 -16.67
N THR A 476 7.30 -0.24 -16.33
CA THR A 476 6.10 -0.96 -16.74
C THR A 476 4.96 0.05 -16.92
N THR A 477 4.38 0.02 -18.13
CA THR A 477 3.25 0.80 -18.65
C THR A 477 3.50 2.27 -18.99
N GLY A 478 3.94 2.51 -20.22
CA GLY A 478 3.45 3.65 -21.00
C GLY A 478 1.92 3.58 -21.12
N GLY A 479 1.26 4.71 -20.89
CA GLY A 479 -0.20 4.84 -20.81
C GLY A 479 -0.54 5.69 -19.61
N GLY A 480 -0.85 6.97 -19.87
CA GLY A 480 -0.91 8.02 -18.87
C GLY A 480 -1.60 7.65 -17.58
N SER A 481 -0.93 7.91 -16.46
CA SER A 481 -1.66 8.47 -15.34
C SER A 481 -2.45 9.66 -15.92
N GLY A 482 -3.76 9.73 -15.67
CA GLY A 482 -4.66 10.78 -16.17
C GLY A 482 -4.31 12.20 -15.72
N ARG A 483 -3.06 12.46 -15.29
CA ARG A 483 -2.49 13.78 -15.08
C ARG A 483 -1.75 14.20 -16.35
N LYS A 484 -2.51 14.61 -17.37
CA LYS A 484 -1.97 15.50 -18.41
C LYS A 484 -1.29 16.68 -17.69
N GLY A 485 0.04 16.76 -17.74
CA GLY A 485 0.77 17.99 -17.44
C GLY A 485 1.62 18.08 -16.17
N LEU A 486 1.64 17.08 -15.27
CA LEU A 486 2.57 17.11 -14.12
C LEU A 486 3.37 15.81 -14.05
N ARG A 487 4.69 15.89 -14.25
CA ARG A 487 5.67 14.85 -13.85
C ARG A 487 5.69 14.76 -12.32
N SER A 488 4.62 14.27 -11.73
CA SER A 488 4.57 13.98 -10.29
C SER A 488 5.30 12.64 -10.12
N PHE A 489 6.42 12.68 -9.40
CA PHE A 489 7.13 11.47 -9.02
C PHE A 489 6.61 11.05 -7.65
N CYS A 490 6.18 9.80 -7.52
CA CYS A 490 5.81 9.23 -6.23
C CYS A 490 6.76 8.10 -5.85
N SER A 491 7.06 8.01 -4.56
CA SER A 491 7.74 6.87 -3.94
C SER A 491 6.84 6.30 -2.85
N GLY A 492 6.67 4.98 -2.82
CA GLY A 492 5.74 4.34 -1.89
C GLY A 492 6.14 2.91 -1.50
N ILE A 493 5.54 2.40 -0.42
CA ILE A 493 5.75 1.04 0.06
C ILE A 493 4.48 0.21 -0.13
N TRP A 494 4.58 -0.81 -0.97
CA TRP A 494 3.56 -1.84 -1.16
C TRP A 494 4.09 -3.16 -0.59
N VAL A 495 3.57 -3.56 0.56
CA VAL A 495 4.20 -4.56 1.43
C VAL A 495 4.43 -5.89 0.75
N LEU A 496 3.39 -6.49 0.18
CA LEU A 496 3.50 -7.81 -0.44
C LEU A 496 4.33 -7.78 -1.74
N PRO A 497 4.16 -6.78 -2.63
CA PRO A 497 5.06 -6.57 -3.76
C PRO A 497 6.55 -6.44 -3.40
N SER A 498 6.90 -5.89 -2.24
CA SER A 498 8.30 -5.75 -1.81
C SER A 498 9.05 -7.08 -1.63
N PHE A 499 8.35 -8.22 -1.62
CA PHE A 499 8.96 -9.56 -1.62
C PHE A 499 9.24 -10.13 -3.03
N ILE A 500 8.85 -9.43 -4.09
CA ILE A 500 9.08 -9.87 -5.47
C ILE A 500 10.51 -9.51 -5.88
N ASN A 501 11.34 -10.52 -6.12
CA ASN A 501 12.75 -10.31 -6.47
C ASN A 501 12.96 -9.93 -7.94
N HIS A 502 14.18 -9.51 -8.24
CA HIS A 502 14.59 -9.17 -9.59
C HIS A 502 14.94 -10.39 -10.45
N SER A 503 14.52 -10.36 -11.72
CA SER A 503 15.09 -11.17 -12.80
C SER A 503 15.21 -10.36 -14.09
N CYS A 504 16.29 -10.58 -14.86
CA CYS A 504 16.40 -10.08 -16.24
C CYS A 504 15.62 -10.94 -17.27
N LEU A 505 14.93 -11.97 -16.78
CA LEU A 505 13.85 -12.72 -17.42
C LEU A 505 12.65 -12.70 -16.47
N PRO A 506 11.99 -11.55 -16.27
CA PRO A 506 10.87 -11.42 -15.36
C PRO A 506 9.66 -12.19 -15.89
N ASN A 507 8.81 -12.64 -14.98
CA ASN A 507 7.68 -13.51 -15.30
C ASN A 507 6.35 -12.97 -14.74
N ALA A 508 6.37 -11.75 -14.21
CA ALA A 508 5.21 -10.97 -13.85
C ALA A 508 5.29 -9.55 -14.40
N SER A 509 4.14 -8.90 -14.51
CA SER A 509 3.99 -7.48 -14.86
C SER A 509 3.34 -6.73 -13.71
N ARG A 510 3.49 -5.40 -13.73
CA ARG A 510 2.97 -4.49 -12.71
C ARG A 510 2.15 -3.41 -13.39
N VAL A 511 0.96 -3.15 -12.86
CA VAL A 511 0.06 -2.07 -13.28
C VAL A 511 -0.47 -1.33 -12.06
N HIS A 512 -0.57 -0.01 -12.13
CA HIS A 512 -1.21 0.80 -11.10
C HIS A 512 -2.64 1.18 -11.51
N VAL A 513 -3.58 1.10 -10.57
CA VAL A 513 -4.95 1.59 -10.68
C VAL A 513 -5.20 2.53 -9.52
N GLY A 514 -5.06 3.84 -9.77
CA GLY A 514 -4.86 4.79 -8.68
C GLY A 514 -3.62 4.39 -7.86
N ASP A 515 -3.77 4.32 -6.55
CA ASP A 515 -2.67 3.94 -5.65
C ASP A 515 -2.48 2.41 -5.54
N ALA A 516 -3.44 1.60 -6.01
CA ALA A 516 -3.37 0.15 -5.92
C ALA A 516 -2.41 -0.41 -6.98
N MET A 517 -1.47 -1.25 -6.55
CA MET A 517 -0.54 -1.99 -7.40
C MET A 517 -1.11 -3.39 -7.67
N MET A 518 -1.29 -3.72 -8.94
CA MET A 518 -1.75 -5.02 -9.42
C MET A 518 -0.59 -5.75 -10.09
N ILE A 519 -0.40 -7.01 -9.73
CA ILE A 519 0.63 -7.87 -10.31
C ILE A 519 -0.03 -9.00 -11.09
N TYR A 520 0.30 -9.12 -12.38
CA TYR A 520 -0.20 -10.18 -13.25
C TYR A 520 0.93 -11.11 -13.66
N ALA A 521 0.63 -12.39 -13.89
CA ALA A 521 1.58 -13.30 -14.51
C ALA A 521 1.81 -12.88 -15.98
N SER A 522 3.06 -12.72 -16.39
CA SER A 522 3.38 -12.35 -17.78
C SER A 522 3.57 -13.56 -18.70
N ARG A 523 3.71 -14.75 -18.11
CA ARG A 523 3.68 -16.06 -18.77
C ARG A 523 3.05 -17.09 -17.83
N ASP A 524 2.89 -18.31 -18.31
CA ASP A 524 2.49 -19.43 -17.45
C ASP A 524 3.59 -19.70 -16.40
N LEU A 525 3.16 -19.94 -15.16
CA LEU A 525 4.02 -20.23 -14.01
C LEU A 525 3.55 -21.53 -13.35
N GLU A 526 4.48 -22.39 -12.99
CA GLU A 526 4.17 -23.60 -12.22
C GLU A 526 4.02 -23.29 -10.73
N ALA A 527 3.37 -24.18 -9.98
CA ALA A 527 3.30 -24.08 -8.52
C ALA A 527 4.70 -24.10 -7.88
N GLY A 528 4.96 -23.17 -6.96
CA GLY A 528 6.26 -23.02 -6.29
C GLY A 528 7.29 -22.24 -7.08
N GLU A 529 6.96 -21.79 -8.29
CA GLU A 529 7.84 -20.95 -9.09
C GLU A 529 7.94 -19.54 -8.49
N GLU A 530 9.15 -18.96 -8.46
CA GLU A 530 9.38 -17.60 -7.98
C GLU A 530 8.81 -16.57 -8.95
N VAL A 531 8.04 -15.63 -8.41
CA VAL A 531 7.55 -14.45 -9.11
C VAL A 531 8.66 -13.40 -9.13
N CYS A 532 8.97 -12.85 -10.30
CA CYS A 532 10.03 -11.86 -10.47
C CYS A 532 9.59 -10.68 -11.34
N LEU A 533 10.06 -9.47 -10.95
CA LEU A 533 9.88 -8.22 -11.68
C LEU A 533 11.24 -7.64 -12.11
N PRO A 534 11.30 -6.81 -13.17
CA PRO A 534 12.48 -6.01 -13.43
C PRO A 534 12.57 -4.85 -12.41
N TYR A 535 13.75 -4.59 -11.86
CA TYR A 535 13.98 -3.45 -10.96
C TYR A 535 14.44 -2.20 -11.73
N PHE A 536 14.90 -2.40 -12.96
CA PHE A 536 15.46 -1.39 -13.86
C PHE A 536 15.21 -1.85 -15.30
N ASP A 537 15.62 -1.07 -16.29
CA ASP A 537 15.52 -1.46 -17.69
C ASP A 537 16.39 -2.69 -18.03
N ILE A 538 15.74 -3.80 -18.38
CA ILE A 538 16.40 -5.07 -18.70
C ILE A 538 16.66 -5.26 -20.20
N LEU A 539 16.39 -4.24 -21.03
CA LEU A 539 16.56 -4.26 -22.49
C LEU A 539 17.92 -3.70 -22.96
N SER A 540 18.84 -3.46 -22.02
CA SER A 540 20.24 -3.09 -22.28
C SER A 540 21.19 -4.28 -22.15
N PRO A 541 22.45 -4.17 -22.63
CA PRO A 541 23.41 -5.27 -22.55
C PRO A 541 23.86 -5.57 -21.12
N LEU A 542 24.40 -6.78 -20.91
CA LEU A 542 24.71 -7.31 -19.58
C LEU A 542 25.57 -6.37 -18.71
N PRO A 543 26.66 -5.75 -19.21
CA PRO A 543 27.45 -4.82 -18.40
C PRO A 543 26.63 -3.63 -17.88
N GLN A 544 25.80 -3.00 -18.73
CA GLN A 544 24.96 -1.87 -18.34
C GLN A 544 23.91 -2.30 -17.31
N ARG A 545 23.32 -3.50 -17.46
CA ARG A 545 22.39 -4.06 -16.48
C ARG A 545 23.06 -4.29 -15.12
N ARG A 546 24.32 -4.73 -15.10
CA ARG A 546 25.09 -4.95 -13.85
C ARG A 546 25.55 -3.64 -13.21
N GLU A 547 26.20 -2.77 -13.98
CA GLU A 547 26.83 -1.53 -13.49
C GLU A 547 25.81 -0.43 -13.18
N LYS A 548 24.90 -0.14 -14.12
CA LYS A 548 23.93 0.96 -13.99
C LYS A 548 22.65 0.52 -13.27
N GLY A 549 22.26 -0.75 -13.40
CA GLY A 549 21.00 -1.28 -12.86
C GLY A 549 21.10 -1.92 -11.47
N LEU A 550 22.13 -2.76 -11.24
CA LEU A 550 22.23 -3.61 -10.05
C LEU A 550 23.31 -3.20 -9.04
N ALA A 551 24.30 -2.37 -9.41
CA ALA A 551 25.42 -2.05 -8.53
C ALA A 551 24.98 -1.53 -7.14
N GLY A 552 23.97 -0.65 -7.10
CA GLY A 552 23.41 -0.13 -5.85
C GLY A 552 22.57 -1.12 -5.04
N TRP A 553 22.30 -2.32 -5.55
CA TRP A 553 21.47 -3.33 -4.88
C TRP A 553 22.26 -4.38 -4.07
N GLY A 554 23.58 -4.45 -4.25
CA GLY A 554 24.43 -5.38 -3.50
C GLY A 554 24.27 -6.85 -3.88
N PHE A 555 23.70 -7.17 -5.05
CA PHE A 555 23.67 -8.52 -5.61
C PHE A 555 23.88 -8.51 -7.13
N THR A 556 24.29 -9.66 -7.70
CA THR A 556 24.43 -9.87 -9.15
C THR A 556 23.38 -10.84 -9.62
N CYS A 557 22.54 -10.48 -10.60
CA CYS A 557 21.52 -11.39 -11.12
C CYS A 557 22.13 -12.63 -11.80
N LYS A 558 21.64 -13.81 -11.42
CA LYS A 558 22.10 -15.12 -11.91
C LYS A 558 21.02 -15.87 -12.72
N CYS A 559 20.08 -15.14 -13.33
CA CYS A 559 19.05 -15.76 -14.18
C CYS A 559 19.68 -16.43 -15.43
N PRO A 560 18.97 -17.35 -16.09
CA PRO A 560 19.48 -18.06 -17.27
C PRO A 560 20.01 -17.15 -18.38
N ARG A 561 19.35 -16.01 -18.63
CA ARG A 561 19.81 -15.00 -19.61
C ARG A 561 21.14 -14.38 -19.23
N CYS A 562 21.28 -13.90 -17.98
CA CYS A 562 22.55 -13.33 -17.52
C CYS A 562 23.70 -14.33 -17.60
N LYS A 563 23.46 -15.58 -17.20
CA LYS A 563 24.47 -16.65 -17.29
C LYS A 563 24.89 -16.92 -18.74
N LEU A 564 23.94 -16.95 -19.67
CA LEU A 564 24.24 -17.12 -21.09
C LEU A 564 25.07 -15.96 -21.62
N GLU A 565 24.63 -14.72 -21.42
CA GLU A 565 25.33 -13.55 -21.95
C GLU A 565 26.74 -13.42 -21.38
N GLU A 566 26.96 -13.82 -20.12
CA GLU A 566 28.28 -13.89 -19.52
C GLU A 566 29.20 -14.88 -20.23
N THR A 567 28.70 -16.05 -20.65
CA THR A 567 29.49 -17.00 -21.45
C THR A 567 29.81 -16.52 -22.87
N LEU A 568 29.06 -15.54 -23.35
CA LEU A 568 29.20 -14.96 -24.71
C LEU A 568 29.90 -13.60 -24.68
N GLN A 569 30.36 -13.13 -23.52
CA GLN A 569 30.84 -11.77 -23.33
C GLN A 569 31.96 -11.41 -24.32
N SER A 570 32.90 -12.33 -24.55
CA SER A 570 34.03 -12.10 -25.45
C SER A 570 33.60 -11.92 -26.92
N GLU A 571 32.55 -12.62 -27.32
CA GLU A 571 31.97 -12.57 -28.66
C GLU A 571 31.18 -11.30 -28.92
N ILE A 572 30.42 -10.84 -27.91
CA ILE A 572 29.50 -9.70 -28.04
C ILE A 572 30.10 -8.38 -27.52
N GLN A 573 31.36 -8.38 -27.09
CA GLN A 573 32.02 -7.22 -26.50
C GLN A 573 32.00 -6.01 -27.45
N HIS A 574 32.42 -6.19 -28.71
CA HIS A 574 32.44 -5.12 -29.71
C HIS A 574 31.06 -4.46 -29.90
N MET A 575 29.97 -5.26 -29.87
CA MET A 575 28.60 -4.75 -29.95
C MET A 575 28.21 -3.98 -28.70
N THR A 576 28.67 -4.44 -27.53
CA THR A 576 28.42 -3.80 -26.24
C THR A 576 29.16 -2.47 -26.11
N ASP A 577 30.39 -2.39 -26.59
CA ASP A 577 31.18 -1.16 -26.60
C ASP A 577 30.52 -0.12 -27.49
N LYS A 578 30.13 -0.52 -28.71
CA LYS A 578 29.40 0.34 -29.64
C LYS A 578 28.05 0.79 -29.09
N TYR A 579 27.29 -0.10 -28.45
CA TYR A 579 26.06 0.27 -27.75
C TYR A 579 26.32 1.32 -26.67
N SER A 580 27.37 1.15 -25.85
CA SER A 580 27.71 2.10 -24.77
C SER A 580 28.03 3.47 -25.31
N GLN A 581 28.83 3.53 -26.38
CA GLN A 581 29.17 4.78 -27.05
C GLN A 581 27.92 5.49 -27.57
N LEU A 582 27.04 4.76 -28.27
CA LEU A 582 25.78 5.33 -28.77
C LEU A 582 24.85 5.75 -27.64
N GLU A 583 24.79 5.00 -26.54
CA GLU A 583 23.97 5.34 -25.37
C GLU A 583 24.42 6.68 -24.76
N GLU A 584 25.73 6.91 -24.65
CA GLU A 584 26.30 8.14 -24.08
C GLU A 584 26.20 9.35 -25.02
N GLU A 585 26.48 9.16 -26.30
CA GLU A 585 26.54 10.26 -27.28
C GLU A 585 25.16 10.61 -27.86
N ALA A 586 24.33 9.60 -28.16
CA ALA A 586 23.16 9.77 -29.00
C ALA A 586 21.84 9.92 -28.21
N ILE A 587 21.68 9.24 -27.07
CA ILE A 587 20.41 9.28 -26.31
C ILE A 587 20.11 10.68 -25.74
N PRO A 588 21.08 11.41 -25.15
CA PRO A 588 20.83 12.78 -24.67
C PRO A 588 20.42 13.73 -25.80
N ALA A 589 21.06 13.61 -26.96
CA ALA A 589 20.75 14.40 -28.15
C ALA A 589 19.32 14.08 -28.68
N ILE A 590 18.97 12.81 -28.79
CA ILE A 590 17.63 12.35 -29.18
C ILE A 590 16.56 12.89 -28.23
N HIS A 591 16.81 12.84 -26.91
CA HIS A 591 15.88 13.34 -25.88
C HIS A 591 15.71 14.86 -25.90
N GLN A 592 16.76 15.61 -26.23
CA GLN A 592 16.68 17.08 -26.34
C GLN A 592 15.87 17.50 -27.57
N GLU A 593 16.10 16.85 -28.72
CA GLU A 593 15.41 17.19 -29.97
C GLU A 593 13.92 16.78 -29.96
N THR A 594 13.56 15.67 -29.31
CA THR A 594 12.14 15.25 -29.16
C THR A 594 11.30 16.19 -28.30
N LYS A 595 11.90 16.94 -27.36
CA LYS A 595 11.18 17.96 -26.57
C LYS A 595 10.84 19.24 -27.36
N GLY A 596 11.49 19.47 -28.50
CA GLY A 596 11.31 20.68 -29.32
C GLY A 596 10.12 20.65 -30.29
N GLY A 597 9.34 19.56 -30.29
CA GLY A 597 8.31 19.30 -31.29
C GLY A 597 8.88 18.79 -32.63
N PHE A 598 8.06 18.08 -33.40
CA PHE A 598 8.44 17.42 -34.66
C PHE A 598 9.10 18.31 -35.71
N ALA A 599 8.94 19.63 -35.63
CA ALA A 599 9.44 20.59 -36.62
C ALA A 599 10.95 20.86 -36.55
N LYS A 600 11.69 20.25 -35.60
CA LYS A 600 13.14 20.46 -35.42
C LYS A 600 13.96 19.16 -35.30
N LYS A 601 13.61 18.10 -36.05
CA LYS A 601 14.50 16.93 -36.17
C LYS A 601 15.68 17.32 -37.07
N GLY A 602 16.86 17.52 -36.49
CA GLY A 602 18.07 17.92 -37.22
C GLY A 602 18.82 16.72 -37.82
N ASP A 603 19.86 17.00 -38.62
CA ASP A 603 20.74 15.96 -39.20
C ASP A 603 21.38 15.06 -38.13
N GLY A 604 21.58 15.58 -36.92
CA GLY A 604 22.11 14.83 -35.75
C GLY A 604 21.20 13.68 -35.32
N PHE A 605 19.89 13.90 -35.23
CA PHE A 605 18.91 12.87 -34.87
C PHE A 605 18.80 11.74 -35.93
N LEU A 606 18.82 12.10 -37.21
CA LEU A 606 18.83 11.11 -38.31
C LEU A 606 20.12 10.29 -38.33
N ARG A 607 21.27 10.94 -38.13
CA ARG A 607 22.58 10.26 -38.03
C ARG A 607 22.60 9.25 -36.87
N ASN A 608 22.14 9.68 -35.70
CA ASN A 608 22.10 8.84 -34.49
C ASN A 608 21.15 7.64 -34.67
N THR A 609 19.97 7.86 -35.27
CA THR A 609 19.03 6.78 -35.62
C THR A 609 19.68 5.76 -36.56
N SER A 610 20.37 6.22 -37.62
CA SER A 610 21.06 5.36 -38.58
C SER A 610 22.15 4.50 -37.91
N GLN A 611 22.90 5.06 -36.98
CA GLN A 611 23.91 4.33 -36.22
C GLN A 611 23.31 3.21 -35.35
N PHE A 612 22.17 3.46 -34.70
CA PHE A 612 21.44 2.42 -33.96
C PHE A 612 20.91 1.31 -34.88
N LEU A 613 20.40 1.64 -36.06
CA LEU A 613 19.97 0.65 -37.06
C LEU A 613 21.14 -0.18 -37.59
N GLY A 614 22.31 0.44 -37.78
CA GLY A 614 23.55 -0.25 -38.12
C GLY A 614 23.96 -1.25 -37.04
N LEU A 615 23.92 -0.86 -35.77
CA LEU A 615 24.17 -1.75 -34.64
C LEU A 615 23.19 -2.93 -34.63
N ALA A 616 21.89 -2.70 -34.84
CA ALA A 616 20.90 -3.78 -34.92
C ALA A 616 21.21 -4.78 -36.06
N SER A 617 21.63 -4.28 -37.22
CA SER A 617 22.01 -5.13 -38.37
C SER A 617 23.24 -5.97 -38.08
N GLU A 618 24.23 -5.41 -37.39
CA GLU A 618 25.43 -6.11 -36.94
C GLU A 618 25.10 -7.22 -35.91
N VAL A 619 24.14 -6.99 -35.00
CA VAL A 619 23.68 -8.02 -34.05
C VAL A 619 23.08 -9.20 -34.83
N GLU A 620 22.22 -8.94 -35.82
CA GLU A 620 21.64 -10.00 -36.65
C GLU A 620 22.68 -10.77 -37.46
N ALA A 621 23.65 -10.06 -38.03
CA ALA A 621 24.75 -10.68 -38.76
C ALA A 621 25.56 -11.61 -37.85
N LEU A 622 25.90 -11.14 -36.64
CA LEU A 622 26.63 -11.91 -35.63
C LEU A 622 25.88 -13.19 -35.23
N LEU A 623 24.59 -13.07 -34.90
CA LEU A 623 23.74 -14.20 -34.50
C LEU A 623 23.45 -15.20 -35.62
N SER A 624 23.67 -14.79 -36.87
CA SER A 624 23.55 -15.63 -38.07
C SER A 624 24.84 -16.37 -38.42
N THR A 625 25.98 -16.01 -37.80
CA THR A 625 27.26 -16.70 -38.05
C THR A 625 27.25 -18.15 -37.54
N ARG A 626 28.13 -18.98 -38.11
CA ARG A 626 28.35 -20.37 -37.63
C ARG A 626 28.73 -20.41 -36.15
N LYS A 627 29.38 -19.37 -35.62
CA LYS A 627 29.79 -19.29 -34.21
C LYS A 627 28.59 -19.39 -33.26
N PHE A 628 27.43 -18.84 -33.64
CA PHE A 628 26.20 -18.86 -32.84
C PHE A 628 25.18 -19.92 -33.29
N SER A 629 25.56 -20.83 -34.19
CA SER A 629 24.67 -21.90 -34.69
C SER A 629 24.22 -22.88 -33.61
N HIS A 630 25.01 -23.04 -32.55
CA HIS A 630 24.71 -23.90 -31.39
C HIS A 630 23.65 -23.31 -30.45
N LEU A 631 23.32 -22.02 -30.58
CA LEU A 631 22.26 -21.39 -29.78
C LEU A 631 20.88 -21.66 -30.37
N THR A 632 19.94 -22.00 -29.50
CA THR A 632 18.51 -22.06 -29.85
C THR A 632 17.99 -20.67 -30.22
N THR A 633 16.88 -20.61 -30.95
CA THR A 633 16.21 -19.35 -31.29
C THR A 633 15.91 -18.49 -30.05
N GLN A 634 15.42 -19.13 -28.98
CA GLN A 634 15.17 -18.47 -27.69
C GLN A 634 16.45 -17.79 -27.13
N LYS A 635 17.58 -18.49 -27.12
CA LYS A 635 18.85 -17.93 -26.62
C LYS A 635 19.35 -16.78 -27.49
N LYS A 636 19.16 -16.84 -28.82
CA LYS A 636 19.46 -15.73 -29.72
C LYS A 636 18.55 -14.52 -29.45
N ASN A 637 17.27 -14.76 -29.19
CA ASN A 637 16.30 -13.73 -28.82
C ASN A 637 16.66 -13.02 -27.51
N TRP A 638 17.20 -13.75 -26.52
CA TRP A 638 17.72 -13.12 -25.30
C TRP A 638 18.85 -12.12 -25.58
N VAL A 639 19.79 -12.48 -26.47
CA VAL A 639 20.87 -11.58 -26.89
C VAL A 639 20.31 -10.38 -27.68
N ARG A 640 19.36 -10.60 -28.61
CA ARG A 640 18.70 -9.50 -29.35
C ARG A 640 18.02 -8.50 -28.40
N ALA A 641 17.30 -8.99 -27.41
CA ALA A 641 16.60 -8.16 -26.44
C ALA A 641 17.54 -7.26 -25.62
N SER A 642 18.81 -7.65 -25.44
CA SER A 642 19.83 -6.81 -24.80
C SER A 642 20.23 -5.59 -25.62
N TYR A 643 19.88 -5.55 -26.91
CA TYR A 643 20.13 -4.40 -27.79
C TYR A 643 18.82 -3.81 -28.31
N ALA A 644 17.67 -4.10 -27.67
CA ALA A 644 16.35 -3.76 -28.22
C ALA A 644 16.19 -2.26 -28.51
N ILE A 645 16.80 -1.38 -27.72
CA ILE A 645 16.81 0.07 -27.97
C ILE A 645 17.36 0.39 -29.37
N SER A 646 18.39 -0.31 -29.83
CA SER A 646 18.96 -0.11 -31.17
C SER A 646 17.93 -0.39 -32.26
N TYR A 647 17.08 -1.39 -32.04
CA TYR A 647 16.00 -1.73 -32.95
C TYR A 647 14.82 -0.75 -32.85
N ILE A 648 14.49 -0.28 -31.63
CA ILE A 648 13.38 0.63 -31.38
C ILE A 648 13.72 2.04 -31.90
N VAL A 649 14.82 2.64 -31.42
CA VAL A 649 15.29 3.98 -31.82
C VAL A 649 15.61 4.04 -33.31
N GLY A 650 16.27 3.00 -33.84
CA GLY A 650 16.53 2.88 -35.28
C GLY A 650 15.26 2.94 -36.15
N ASN A 651 14.09 2.69 -35.55
CA ASN A 651 12.81 2.63 -36.23
C ASN A 651 11.86 3.81 -35.90
N SER A 652 12.06 4.55 -34.79
CA SER A 652 11.25 5.73 -34.42
C SER A 652 11.38 6.93 -35.39
N SER A 653 12.31 6.86 -36.33
CA SER A 653 12.63 7.92 -37.29
C SER A 653 12.53 7.39 -38.72
N MET A 654 11.30 7.04 -39.12
CA MET A 654 10.98 6.52 -40.45
C MET A 654 10.87 7.58 -41.57
N PRO A 655 11.86 8.47 -41.73
CA PRO A 655 12.27 8.84 -43.08
C PRO A 655 13.48 8.03 -43.58
N ALA A 656 14.16 7.26 -42.71
CA ALA A 656 15.48 6.68 -42.98
C ALA A 656 15.56 5.14 -43.06
N PHE A 657 14.43 4.41 -43.05
CA PHE A 657 14.44 3.14 -43.78
C PHE A 657 14.61 3.53 -45.24
N PRO A 658 15.51 2.90 -46.03
CA PRO A 658 15.62 3.25 -47.44
C PRO A 658 14.21 3.23 -48.01
N GLN A 659 13.76 4.32 -48.64
CA GLN A 659 12.44 4.36 -49.28
C GLN A 659 12.29 3.24 -50.34
N ASN A 660 13.40 2.58 -50.68
CA ASN A 660 13.53 1.41 -51.54
C ASN A 660 13.56 0.05 -50.81
N SER A 661 13.30 -0.01 -49.49
CA SER A 661 13.21 -1.27 -48.76
C SER A 661 11.84 -1.91 -48.97
N ASP A 662 11.82 -3.15 -49.44
CA ASP A 662 10.62 -3.97 -49.57
C ASP A 662 9.89 -4.05 -48.22
N GLY A 663 8.57 -3.78 -48.21
CA GLY A 663 7.72 -3.86 -47.02
C GLY A 663 7.82 -5.21 -46.29
N ALA A 664 8.20 -6.27 -47.00
CA ALA A 664 8.47 -7.57 -46.40
C ALA A 664 9.75 -7.58 -45.53
N ALA A 665 10.79 -6.82 -45.88
CA ALA A 665 12.02 -6.73 -45.09
C ALA A 665 11.77 -6.04 -43.74
N LYS A 666 11.01 -4.95 -43.77
CA LYS A 666 10.60 -4.22 -42.57
C LYS A 666 9.73 -5.08 -41.65
N PHE A 667 8.75 -5.79 -42.20
CA PHE A 667 7.92 -6.72 -41.43
C PHE A 667 8.74 -7.82 -40.75
N ARG A 668 9.69 -8.44 -41.48
CA ARG A 668 10.59 -9.47 -40.92
C ARG A 668 11.41 -8.91 -39.74
N PHE A 669 11.94 -7.70 -39.90
CA PHE A 669 12.72 -7.04 -38.84
C PHE A 669 11.89 -6.79 -37.59
N LEU A 670 10.72 -6.14 -37.72
CA LEU A 670 9.85 -5.85 -36.58
C LEU A 670 9.35 -7.12 -35.88
N SER A 671 9.08 -8.17 -36.66
CA SER A 671 8.65 -9.45 -36.11
C SER A 671 9.74 -10.11 -35.27
N ALA A 672 11.01 -10.07 -35.71
CA ALA A 672 12.13 -10.61 -34.95
C ALA A 672 12.36 -9.85 -33.63
N VAL A 673 12.20 -8.53 -33.63
CA VAL A 673 12.28 -7.70 -32.42
C VAL A 673 11.14 -8.03 -31.48
N LEU A 674 9.91 -8.11 -31.99
CA LEU A 674 8.74 -8.48 -31.21
C LEU A 674 8.90 -9.87 -30.57
N ASP A 675 9.36 -10.86 -31.32
CA ASP A 675 9.64 -12.20 -30.79
C ASP A 675 10.69 -12.16 -29.68
N SER A 676 11.72 -11.33 -29.83
CA SER A 676 12.77 -11.17 -28.83
C SER A 676 12.26 -10.53 -27.54
N LEU A 677 11.46 -9.47 -27.67
CA LEU A 677 10.86 -8.77 -26.54
C LEU A 677 9.81 -9.63 -25.83
N ALA A 678 8.94 -10.31 -26.58
CA ALA A 678 7.91 -11.19 -26.03
C ALA A 678 8.50 -12.43 -25.35
N GLU A 679 9.67 -12.90 -25.77
CA GLU A 679 10.41 -13.99 -25.12
C GLU A 679 11.02 -13.55 -23.79
N VAL A 680 11.54 -12.32 -23.73
CA VAL A 680 12.25 -11.82 -22.54
C VAL A 680 11.31 -11.22 -21.49
N PHE A 681 10.39 -10.37 -21.92
CA PHE A 681 9.45 -9.72 -21.02
C PHE A 681 8.15 -9.30 -21.73
N PRO A 682 7.21 -10.24 -21.94
CA PRO A 682 5.93 -9.94 -22.59
C PRO A 682 5.07 -8.94 -21.80
N GLY A 683 5.31 -8.81 -20.49
CA GLY A 683 4.67 -7.81 -19.62
C GLY A 683 5.23 -6.39 -19.74
N ASN A 684 6.08 -6.09 -20.72
CA ASN A 684 6.66 -4.77 -20.93
C ASN A 684 5.85 -3.93 -21.93
N SER A 685 5.68 -2.64 -21.68
CA SER A 685 4.99 -1.74 -22.61
C SER A 685 5.69 -1.62 -23.97
N GLN A 686 7.01 -1.67 -24.02
CA GLN A 686 7.76 -1.66 -25.30
C GLN A 686 7.45 -2.92 -26.13
N THR A 687 7.14 -4.04 -25.49
CA THR A 687 6.71 -5.24 -26.20
C THR A 687 5.33 -5.02 -26.83
N LEU A 688 4.40 -4.40 -26.10
CA LEU A 688 3.08 -4.05 -26.62
C LEU A 688 3.13 -3.02 -27.75
N ILE A 689 3.93 -1.95 -27.57
CA ILE A 689 4.18 -0.94 -28.60
C ILE A 689 4.69 -1.61 -29.88
N THR A 690 5.72 -2.45 -29.76
CA THR A 690 6.28 -3.19 -30.91
C THR A 690 5.23 -4.11 -31.54
N ALA A 691 4.38 -4.75 -30.74
CA ALA A 691 3.30 -5.60 -31.26
C ALA A 691 2.26 -4.81 -32.07
N ILE A 692 1.88 -3.63 -31.59
CA ILE A 692 0.98 -2.71 -32.29
C ILE A 692 1.62 -2.26 -33.60
N MET A 693 2.92 -1.94 -33.61
CA MET A 693 3.65 -1.55 -34.82
C MET A 693 3.68 -2.68 -35.86
N VAL A 694 3.92 -3.93 -35.45
CA VAL A 694 3.86 -5.11 -36.33
C VAL A 694 2.45 -5.28 -36.89
N MET A 695 1.43 -5.18 -36.04
CA MET A 695 0.02 -5.30 -36.44
C MET A 695 -0.36 -4.24 -37.50
N GLU A 696 0.08 -2.99 -37.31
CA GLU A 696 -0.16 -1.91 -38.26
C GLU A 696 0.60 -2.08 -39.59
N GLU A 697 1.81 -2.62 -39.56
CA GLU A 697 2.53 -2.92 -40.79
C GLU A 697 1.84 -4.04 -41.60
N VAL A 698 1.30 -5.06 -40.92
CA VAL A 698 0.47 -6.10 -41.55
C VAL A 698 -0.81 -5.51 -42.14
N ARG A 699 -1.44 -4.54 -41.44
CA ARG A 699 -2.65 -3.86 -41.91
C ARG A 699 -2.45 -3.06 -43.19
N LYS A 700 -1.26 -2.49 -43.41
CA LYS A 700 -0.94 -1.77 -44.65
C LYS A 700 -0.90 -2.70 -45.87
N GLN A 701 -0.53 -3.97 -45.66
CA GLN A 701 -0.33 -4.96 -46.72
C GLN A 701 -1.54 -5.90 -46.87
N HIS A 702 -2.40 -6.00 -45.85
CA HIS A 702 -3.52 -6.92 -45.81
C HIS A 702 -4.77 -6.29 -45.18
N THR A 703 -5.96 -6.78 -45.58
CA THR A 703 -7.21 -6.34 -44.95
C THR A 703 -7.33 -6.83 -43.50
N MET A 704 -8.11 -6.12 -42.67
CA MET A 704 -8.41 -6.51 -41.28
C MET A 704 -9.06 -7.90 -41.15
N LYS A 705 -9.68 -8.39 -42.23
CA LYS A 705 -10.30 -9.72 -42.27
C LYS A 705 -9.31 -10.84 -42.60
N SER A 706 -8.10 -10.50 -43.05
CA SER A 706 -7.07 -11.45 -43.44
C SER A 706 -6.59 -12.31 -42.26
N LYS A 707 -6.16 -13.53 -42.57
CA LYS A 707 -5.56 -14.44 -41.56
C LYS A 707 -4.30 -13.83 -40.95
N ALA A 708 -3.48 -13.16 -41.76
CA ALA A 708 -2.25 -12.51 -41.30
C ALA A 708 -2.53 -11.42 -40.26
N PHE A 709 -3.51 -10.54 -40.53
CA PHE A 709 -3.89 -9.50 -39.57
C PHE A 709 -4.42 -10.09 -38.27
N LYS A 710 -5.32 -11.09 -38.34
CA LYS A 710 -5.85 -11.75 -37.13
C LYS A 710 -4.77 -12.36 -36.26
N VAL A 711 -3.75 -12.99 -36.85
CA VAL A 711 -2.61 -13.54 -36.09
C VAL A 711 -1.81 -12.43 -35.40
N ALA A 712 -1.55 -11.32 -36.08
CA ALA A 712 -0.86 -10.18 -35.48
C ALA A 712 -1.68 -9.52 -34.36
N GLU A 713 -2.99 -9.37 -34.56
CA GLU A 713 -3.93 -8.86 -33.56
C GLU A 713 -3.98 -9.78 -32.32
N GLU A 714 -4.10 -11.10 -32.50
CA GLU A 714 -4.12 -12.03 -31.37
C GLU A 714 -2.81 -12.00 -30.57
N LYS A 715 -1.66 -11.85 -31.23
CA LYS A 715 -0.38 -11.71 -30.56
C LYS A 715 -0.32 -10.42 -29.73
N ALA A 716 -0.76 -9.30 -30.29
CA ALA A 716 -0.82 -8.02 -29.57
C ALA A 716 -1.83 -8.07 -28.41
N LEU A 717 -2.98 -8.71 -28.59
CA LEU A 717 -3.95 -8.96 -27.51
C LEU A 717 -3.38 -9.84 -26.40
N GLY A 718 -2.62 -10.88 -26.75
CA GLY A 718 -1.93 -11.74 -25.80
C GLY A 718 -0.95 -10.95 -24.93
N ILE A 719 -0.10 -10.12 -25.55
CA ILE A 719 0.82 -9.23 -24.84
C ILE A 719 0.06 -8.21 -23.98
N CYS A 720 -1.03 -7.65 -24.49
CA CYS A 720 -1.88 -6.74 -23.72
C CYS A 720 -2.47 -7.42 -22.46
N ARG A 721 -2.86 -8.70 -22.54
CA ARG A 721 -3.28 -9.50 -21.38
C ARG A 721 -2.15 -9.73 -20.37
N CYS A 722 -0.93 -9.96 -20.83
CA CYS A 722 0.23 -10.09 -19.96
C CYS A 722 0.51 -8.81 -19.15
N ILE A 723 -0.04 -7.66 -19.56
CA ILE A 723 0.10 -6.37 -18.87
C ILE A 723 -1.14 -6.06 -18.02
N TYR A 724 -2.32 -6.04 -18.63
CA TYR A 724 -3.57 -5.56 -18.00
C TYR A 724 -4.49 -6.68 -17.48
N GLY A 725 -4.02 -7.91 -17.53
CA GLY A 725 -4.75 -9.10 -17.13
C GLY A 725 -5.82 -9.54 -18.13
N ASN A 726 -6.61 -10.54 -17.72
CA ASN A 726 -7.66 -11.16 -18.51
C ASN A 726 -8.94 -10.30 -18.68
N GLN A 727 -8.78 -9.07 -19.18
CA GLN A 727 -9.89 -8.16 -19.50
C GLN A 727 -10.70 -8.66 -20.71
N LYS A 728 -11.93 -8.15 -20.83
CA LYS A 728 -12.75 -8.37 -22.03
C LYS A 728 -12.03 -7.85 -23.27
N VAL A 729 -12.11 -8.59 -24.39
CA VAL A 729 -11.44 -8.23 -25.65
C VAL A 729 -11.71 -6.79 -26.12
N PRO A 730 -12.95 -6.25 -26.05
CA PRO A 730 -13.19 -4.84 -26.42
C PRO A 730 -12.39 -3.83 -25.58
N VAL A 731 -12.14 -4.13 -24.30
CA VAL A 731 -11.35 -3.28 -23.40
C VAL A 731 -9.87 -3.34 -23.79
N LEU A 732 -9.33 -4.54 -24.05
CA LEU A 732 -7.96 -4.71 -24.51
C LEU A 732 -7.71 -3.98 -25.84
N ARG A 733 -8.65 -4.08 -26.79
CA ARG A 733 -8.59 -3.32 -28.04
C ARG A 733 -8.58 -1.82 -27.81
N SER A 734 -9.41 -1.32 -26.90
CA SER A 734 -9.43 0.10 -26.56
C SER A 734 -8.10 0.58 -25.97
N LEU A 735 -7.49 -0.22 -25.10
CA LEU A 735 -6.16 0.07 -24.53
C LEU A 735 -5.08 0.11 -25.62
N MET A 736 -5.10 -0.87 -26.53
CA MET A 736 -4.19 -0.89 -27.69
C MET A 736 -4.39 0.32 -28.61
N ASN A 737 -5.63 0.69 -28.91
CA ASN A 737 -5.95 1.84 -29.76
C ASN A 737 -5.50 3.16 -29.10
N SER A 738 -5.71 3.32 -27.79
CA SER A 738 -5.25 4.52 -27.10
C SER A 738 -3.72 4.63 -27.08
N MET A 739 -3.01 3.51 -26.91
CA MET A 739 -1.56 3.48 -27.04
C MET A 739 -1.11 3.81 -28.47
N GLN A 740 -1.83 3.32 -29.47
CA GLN A 740 -1.59 3.63 -30.88
C GLN A 740 -1.76 5.13 -31.18
N GLU A 741 -2.82 5.76 -30.70
CA GLU A 741 -3.02 7.22 -30.84
C GLU A 741 -1.84 7.98 -30.23
N GLY A 742 -1.42 7.61 -29.01
CA GLY A 742 -0.23 8.20 -28.37
C GLY A 742 1.08 7.99 -29.15
N ILE A 743 1.24 6.84 -29.81
CA ILE A 743 2.40 6.59 -30.70
C ILE A 743 2.33 7.45 -31.97
N LEU A 744 1.13 7.68 -32.53
CA LEU A 744 0.96 8.51 -33.73
C LEU A 744 1.11 10.01 -33.43
N GLU A 745 0.77 10.43 -32.21
CA GLU A 745 0.94 11.81 -31.73
C GLU A 745 2.39 12.16 -31.35
N ALA A 746 3.23 11.17 -30.99
CA ALA A 746 4.59 11.33 -30.45
C ALA A 746 5.69 11.02 -31.47
#